data_AF-A0AAX0BKI5-F1
#
_entry.id   AF-A0AAX0BKI5-F1
#
_cell.length_a   1.000
_cell.length_b   1.000
_cell.length_c   1.000
_cell.angle_alpha   90.00
_cell.angle_beta   90.00
_cell.angle_gamma   90.00
#
_symmetry.space_group_name_H-M   'P 1'
#
loop_
_entity.id
_entity.type
_entity.pdbx_description
1 polymer ?
#
loop_
_entity_poly.entity_id
_entity_poly.type
_entity_poly.pdbx_seq_one_letter_code
_entity_poly.pdbx_strand_id
1 'polypeptide(L)'
;MDIVKNEICKLLTKRTVLILLFLLVLNPVLGLYTMNTVNDDGYTGKDYSALYGEISNYSREDVLPEIEQRQMTAEAYGRISLCSRVYKEALACLSYDEYLDSVNEKADEISIMNKFSGNGGFAEKNAAKTSRVYSKLEGTVPEVMDASGLLNITDNELTDYVAVIMLFIIALNLVFYEKSENQLALLRTTARGRRQLMASKSFVMIMAVILITLLLYGINAVISMCFYNPINLKSPLQSVYLYYGSPFKLSIGQFLACYFPVKIISFILLGMFFMLICAALDNIIFVFVASAVTVVIEAICYTTISGTSFLAFLKYINIMYGVRTGRLFSDYVNINMFGYPLNTGVLYGLFWLVCIAVCIFAVTNYLNSVHEKKLLLLPGFACGKNTGCHTSLFLHECYKALVPGKVLLILIAAALFVVWWNPAEKLSYDSVDEVYYKEYMDKYYGPLTAKTNELLDEERAKYDRLSDNIAYDMAQGKSESYINIKYKDELSRQEAFNKLTAHVDYLKTLNEGWLFFEKGYDILTDRTDFKNRDTAQAFVYVILLIAIACGICGADYANHEIRLLRTTRRGRKQHMGIKCILGFLGTVTAFALVYIVRLCNVLSAYGTQGLNAPAASMEHLWRVSQNISVGQYILIIMLMRFIGGLLVSLFVFAMFKYLRSGMSVIISCILFIVLPLALVAFGVTNAQYMLFNPLLLGNIF
;
A
#
# COMPACT_ATOMS: atom_id res chain seq x y z
N MET A 1 27.19 -10.83 29.21
CA MET A 1 27.37 -9.55 28.51
C MET A 1 28.16 -9.68 27.21
N ASP A 2 29.19 -10.53 27.13
CA ASP A 2 30.07 -10.60 25.93
C ASP A 2 29.36 -11.02 24.63
N ILE A 3 28.40 -11.96 24.68
CA ILE A 3 27.66 -12.40 23.48
C ILE A 3 26.77 -11.27 22.95
N VAL A 4 25.97 -10.63 23.82
CA VAL A 4 25.10 -9.51 23.45
C VAL A 4 25.92 -8.36 22.85
N LYS A 5 27.07 -8.03 23.44
CA LYS A 5 27.99 -7.01 22.90
C LYS A 5 28.44 -7.36 21.48
N ASN A 6 28.83 -8.62 21.25
CA ASN A 6 29.26 -9.07 19.92
C ASN A 6 28.12 -9.01 18.90
N GLU A 7 26.90 -9.39 19.28
CA GLU A 7 25.72 -9.28 18.41
C GLU A 7 25.39 -7.83 18.06
N ILE A 8 25.52 -6.90 19.02
CA ILE A 8 25.38 -5.46 18.76
C ILE A 8 26.47 -4.97 17.80
N CYS A 9 27.74 -5.35 18.02
CA CYS A 9 28.85 -4.98 17.13
C CYS A 9 28.64 -5.47 15.68
N LYS A 10 27.95 -6.60 15.47
CA LYS A 10 27.60 -7.09 14.13
C LYS A 10 26.59 -6.19 13.43
N LEU A 11 25.57 -5.72 14.15
CA LEU A 11 24.65 -4.71 13.61
C LEU A 11 25.36 -3.39 13.30
N LEU A 12 26.39 -3.06 14.08
CA LEU A 12 27.24 -1.89 13.89
C LEU A 12 28.33 -2.06 12.80
N THR A 13 28.21 -3.08 11.94
CA THR A 13 29.09 -3.21 10.77
C THR A 13 28.85 -2.08 9.78
N LYS A 14 29.92 -1.60 9.15
CA LYS A 14 29.91 -0.40 8.28
C LYS A 14 28.77 -0.40 7.25
N ARG A 15 28.43 -1.54 6.65
CA ARG A 15 27.38 -1.62 5.61
C ARG A 15 25.97 -1.51 6.18
N THR A 16 25.67 -2.27 7.23
CA THR A 16 24.34 -2.29 7.85
C THR A 16 24.01 -0.95 8.51
N VAL A 17 24.99 -0.33 9.19
CA VAL A 17 24.83 1.00 9.78
C VAL A 17 24.51 2.05 8.73
N LEU A 18 25.21 2.06 7.60
CA LEU A 18 24.94 3.03 6.53
C LEU A 18 23.50 2.91 6.00
N ILE A 19 22.98 1.69 5.85
CA ILE A 19 21.61 1.45 5.39
C ILE A 19 20.59 1.92 6.44
N LEU A 20 20.81 1.59 7.71
CA LEU A 20 19.93 2.02 8.79
C LEU A 20 19.95 3.54 8.97
N LEU A 21 21.12 4.18 8.86
CA LEU A 21 21.26 5.64 8.90
C LEU A 21 20.58 6.31 7.70
N PHE A 22 20.70 5.74 6.50
CA PHE A 22 19.99 6.24 5.34
C PHE A 22 18.46 6.20 5.55
N LEU A 23 17.92 5.08 6.04
CA LEU A 23 16.48 4.97 6.34
C LEU A 23 16.05 5.94 7.44
N LEU A 24 16.92 6.15 8.44
CA LEU A 24 16.68 7.12 9.50
C LEU A 24 16.64 8.57 8.97
N VAL A 25 17.50 8.93 8.01
CA VAL A 25 17.50 10.25 7.34
C VAL A 25 16.36 10.38 6.33
N LEU A 26 15.93 9.28 5.73
CA LEU A 26 14.79 9.28 4.81
C LEU A 26 13.49 9.66 5.52
N ASN A 27 13.29 9.21 6.76
CA ASN A 27 12.08 9.51 7.54
C ASN A 27 11.77 11.03 7.64
N PRO A 28 12.68 11.91 8.10
CA PRO A 28 12.42 13.34 8.13
C PRO A 28 12.27 13.97 6.75
N VAL A 29 13.00 13.48 5.73
CA VAL A 29 12.85 13.98 4.34
C VAL A 29 11.43 13.72 3.83
N LEU A 30 10.90 12.52 4.09
CA LEU A 30 9.53 12.16 3.72
C LEU A 30 8.49 12.97 4.52
N GLY A 31 8.68 13.12 5.83
CA GLY A 31 7.77 13.91 6.68
C GLY A 31 7.73 15.40 6.29
N LEU A 32 8.88 15.98 5.94
CA LEU A 32 8.94 17.36 5.43
C LEU A 32 8.33 17.48 4.04
N TYR A 33 8.49 16.47 3.20
CA TYR A 33 7.87 16.45 1.87
C TYR A 33 6.34 16.45 1.99
N THR A 34 5.77 15.50 2.73
CA THR A 34 4.31 15.36 2.88
C THR A 34 3.66 16.60 3.51
N MET A 35 4.35 17.25 4.43
CA MET A 35 3.87 18.49 5.04
C MET A 35 3.77 19.66 4.03
N ASN A 36 4.69 19.74 3.07
CA ASN A 36 4.73 20.83 2.08
C ASN A 36 3.96 20.51 0.80
N THR A 37 3.55 19.27 0.59
CA THR A 37 2.71 18.90 -0.56
C THR A 37 1.27 19.31 -0.33
N VAL A 38 0.68 19.91 -1.36
CA VAL A 38 -0.76 20.19 -1.43
C VAL A 38 -1.50 18.86 -1.51
N ASN A 39 -2.45 18.66 -0.61
CA ASN A 39 -3.31 17.47 -0.60
C ASN A 39 -4.38 17.55 -1.72
N ASP A 40 -5.14 16.48 -1.89
CA ASP A 40 -6.23 16.43 -2.89
C ASP A 40 -7.31 17.52 -2.64
N ASP A 41 -7.42 17.98 -1.39
CA ASP A 41 -8.33 19.05 -0.97
C ASP A 41 -7.79 20.47 -1.26
N GLY A 42 -6.60 20.61 -1.83
CA GLY A 42 -6.05 21.88 -2.29
C GLY A 42 -5.31 22.73 -1.24
N TYR A 43 -4.94 22.17 -0.08
CA TYR A 43 -4.17 22.87 0.95
C TYR A 43 -3.01 22.02 1.52
N THR A 44 -2.04 22.66 2.19
CA THR A 44 -0.90 21.94 2.82
C THR A 44 -1.11 21.72 4.31
N GLY A 45 -0.35 20.80 4.90
CA GLY A 45 -0.34 20.60 6.36
C GLY A 45 0.11 21.86 7.13
N LYS A 46 0.95 22.70 6.51
CA LYS A 46 1.32 24.01 7.05
C LYS A 46 0.15 24.98 7.05
N ASP A 47 -0.63 25.04 5.97
CA ASP A 47 -1.79 25.94 5.88
C ASP A 47 -2.83 25.59 6.95
N TYR A 48 -2.99 24.28 7.22
CA TYR A 48 -3.85 23.78 8.29
C TYR A 48 -3.37 24.24 9.67
N SER A 49 -2.09 24.02 9.98
CA SER A 49 -1.52 24.44 11.27
C SER A 49 -1.53 25.96 11.45
N ALA A 50 -1.25 26.71 10.38
CA ALA A 50 -1.31 28.17 10.38
C ALA A 50 -2.72 28.68 10.70
N LEU A 51 -3.76 28.09 10.09
CA LEU A 51 -5.15 28.47 10.38
C LEU A 51 -5.50 28.24 11.86
N TYR A 52 -5.10 27.10 12.45
CA TYR A 52 -5.31 26.83 13.87
C TYR A 52 -4.55 27.83 14.78
N GLY A 53 -3.36 28.28 14.36
CA GLY A 53 -2.59 29.29 15.09
C GLY A 53 -3.20 30.69 15.00
N GLU A 54 -3.94 30.99 13.93
CA GLU A 54 -4.69 32.24 13.80
C GLU A 54 -5.96 32.24 14.66
N ILE A 55 -6.69 31.12 14.70
CA ILE A 55 -7.95 31.01 15.48
C ILE A 55 -7.70 30.76 16.97
N SER A 56 -6.50 30.39 17.41
CA SER A 56 -6.19 30.11 18.82
C SER A 56 -6.33 31.32 19.73
N ASN A 57 -6.38 32.54 19.17
CA ASN A 57 -6.56 33.78 19.93
C ASN A 57 -8.03 34.12 20.20
N TYR A 58 -8.97 33.43 19.55
CA TYR A 58 -10.40 33.68 19.70
C TYR A 58 -10.97 32.91 20.88
N SER A 59 -12.02 33.48 21.50
CA SER A 59 -12.73 32.81 22.59
C SER A 59 -13.53 31.62 22.05
N ARG A 60 -13.89 30.68 22.94
CA ARG A 60 -14.67 29.48 22.58
C ARG A 60 -15.98 29.80 21.84
N GLU A 61 -16.58 30.97 22.10
CA GLU A 61 -17.83 31.43 21.51
C GLU A 61 -17.61 32.10 20.13
N ASP A 62 -16.45 32.74 19.93
CA ASP A 62 -16.14 33.52 18.72
C ASP A 62 -15.45 32.69 17.63
N VAL A 63 -14.94 31.50 17.95
CA VAL A 63 -14.17 30.66 17.00
C VAL A 63 -15.01 30.22 15.78
N LEU A 64 -16.26 29.76 15.98
CA LEU A 64 -17.08 29.29 14.85
C LEU A 64 -17.51 30.43 13.89
N PRO A 65 -18.05 31.58 14.37
CA PRO A 65 -18.39 32.70 13.50
C PRO A 65 -17.20 33.21 12.67
N GLU A 66 -16.00 33.26 13.27
CA GLU A 66 -14.79 33.69 12.57
C GLU A 66 -14.40 32.73 11.43
N ILE A 67 -14.47 31.42 11.65
CA ILE A 67 -14.17 30.42 10.61
C ILE A 67 -15.19 30.51 9.46
N GLU A 68 -16.46 30.71 9.79
CA GLU A 68 -17.55 30.86 8.80
C GLU A 68 -17.35 32.11 7.94
N GLN A 69 -17.01 33.24 8.54
CA GLN A 69 -16.69 34.48 7.82
C GLN A 69 -15.49 34.29 6.87
N ARG A 70 -14.46 33.57 7.30
CA ARG A 70 -13.28 33.23 6.47
C ARG A 70 -13.62 32.29 5.33
N GLN A 71 -14.55 31.35 5.54
CA GLN A 71 -15.03 30.47 4.48
C GLN A 71 -15.79 31.26 3.40
N MET A 72 -16.64 32.21 3.81
CA MET A 72 -17.43 33.06 2.90
C MET A 72 -16.58 34.05 2.09
N THR A 73 -15.40 34.41 2.58
CA THR A 73 -14.47 35.34 1.92
C THR A 73 -13.37 34.63 1.12
N ALA A 74 -13.30 33.31 1.17
CA ALA A 74 -12.29 32.53 0.48
C ALA A 74 -12.63 32.35 -1.01
N GLU A 75 -11.73 32.78 -1.89
CA GLU A 75 -11.90 32.64 -3.36
C GLU A 75 -11.34 31.33 -3.90
N ALA A 76 -10.37 30.71 -3.20
CA ALA A 76 -9.71 29.49 -3.64
C ALA A 76 -10.35 28.24 -3.03
N TYR A 77 -10.63 27.22 -3.86
CA TYR A 77 -11.21 25.93 -3.44
C TYR A 77 -10.49 25.31 -2.24
N GLY A 78 -9.15 25.32 -2.24
CA GLY A 78 -8.36 24.77 -1.15
C GLY A 78 -8.58 25.46 0.20
N ARG A 79 -8.79 26.78 0.18
CA ARG A 79 -9.05 27.55 1.40
C ARG A 79 -10.48 27.33 1.91
N ILE A 80 -11.45 27.22 1.00
CA ILE A 80 -12.84 26.87 1.34
C ILE A 80 -12.89 25.48 1.99
N SER A 81 -12.23 24.49 1.38
CA SER A 81 -12.16 23.13 1.91
C SER A 81 -11.49 23.08 3.28
N LEU A 82 -10.36 23.80 3.44
CA LEU A 82 -9.67 23.91 4.71
C LEU A 82 -10.56 24.51 5.81
N CYS A 83 -11.21 25.65 5.55
CA CYS A 83 -12.11 26.28 6.52
C CYS A 83 -13.29 25.37 6.86
N SER A 84 -13.88 24.69 5.87
CA SER A 84 -14.98 23.73 6.10
C SER A 84 -14.54 22.58 7.01
N ARG A 85 -13.31 22.07 6.84
CA ARG A 85 -12.76 21.02 7.69
C ARG A 85 -12.53 21.50 9.12
N VAL A 86 -11.84 22.63 9.30
CA VAL A 86 -11.57 23.20 10.63
C VAL A 86 -12.87 23.57 11.36
N TYR A 87 -13.87 24.07 10.64
CA TYR A 87 -15.20 24.32 11.20
C TYR A 87 -15.82 23.05 11.79
N LYS A 88 -15.80 21.92 11.05
CA LYS A 88 -16.33 20.63 11.54
C LYS A 88 -15.58 20.12 12.77
N GLU A 89 -14.26 20.25 12.77
CA GLU A 89 -13.41 19.81 13.89
C GLU A 89 -13.64 20.67 15.15
N ALA A 90 -13.74 22.00 14.97
CA ALA A 90 -14.07 22.93 16.05
C ALA A 90 -15.49 22.68 16.59
N LEU A 91 -16.48 22.54 15.71
CA LEU A 91 -17.86 22.26 16.09
C LEU A 91 -17.95 20.97 16.92
N ALA A 92 -17.28 19.90 16.51
CA ALA A 92 -17.27 18.64 17.26
C ALA A 92 -16.75 18.83 18.70
N CYS A 93 -15.69 19.61 18.89
CA CYS A 93 -15.15 19.91 20.23
C CYS A 93 -16.12 20.74 21.08
N LEU A 94 -16.88 21.63 20.46
CA LEU A 94 -17.85 22.50 21.12
C LEU A 94 -19.14 21.73 21.50
N SER A 95 -19.61 20.83 20.65
CA SER A 95 -20.81 20.01 20.84
C SER A 95 -20.51 18.62 21.43
N TYR A 96 -19.46 18.49 22.23
CA TYR A 96 -19.03 17.18 22.76
C TYR A 96 -20.04 16.58 23.76
N ASP A 97 -20.71 17.41 24.54
CA ASP A 97 -21.75 16.93 25.47
C ASP A 97 -22.92 16.31 24.71
N GLU A 98 -23.34 16.90 23.58
CA GLU A 98 -24.36 16.33 22.68
C GLU A 98 -23.92 14.98 22.10
N TYR A 99 -22.64 14.82 21.80
CA TYR A 99 -22.10 13.52 21.38
C TYR A 99 -22.24 12.46 22.48
N LEU A 100 -21.92 12.80 23.74
CA LEU A 100 -22.09 11.87 24.87
C LEU A 100 -23.56 11.49 25.09
N ASP A 101 -24.47 12.46 24.99
CA ASP A 101 -25.91 12.22 25.07
C ASP A 101 -26.37 11.27 23.95
N SER A 102 -25.90 11.48 22.71
CA SER A 102 -26.23 10.61 21.58
C SER A 102 -25.76 9.15 21.77
N VAL A 103 -24.69 8.92 22.53
CA VAL A 103 -24.20 7.57 22.86
C VAL A 103 -25.15 6.88 23.84
N ASN A 104 -25.69 7.62 24.80
CA ASN A 104 -26.66 7.10 25.76
C ASN A 104 -28.01 6.82 25.08
N GLU A 105 -28.50 7.73 24.24
CA GLU A 105 -29.74 7.54 23.47
C GLU A 105 -29.69 6.29 22.58
N LYS A 106 -28.57 6.08 21.87
CA LYS A 106 -28.36 4.86 21.07
C LYS A 106 -28.36 3.59 21.91
N ALA A 107 -27.86 3.64 23.14
CA ALA A 107 -27.88 2.49 24.03
C ALA A 107 -29.30 2.17 24.50
N ASP A 108 -30.11 3.18 24.78
CA ASP A 108 -31.53 3.04 25.14
C ASP A 108 -32.37 2.52 23.97
N GLU A 109 -32.13 3.01 22.76
CA GLU A 109 -32.80 2.52 21.54
C GLU A 109 -32.53 1.02 21.31
N ILE A 110 -31.27 0.58 21.44
CA ILE A 110 -30.88 -0.83 21.33
C ILE A 110 -31.54 -1.67 22.44
N SER A 111 -31.65 -1.13 23.66
CA SER A 111 -32.34 -1.79 24.77
C SER A 111 -33.83 -2.01 24.47
N ILE A 112 -34.51 -0.98 23.96
CA ILE A 112 -35.92 -1.04 23.57
C ILE A 112 -36.12 -2.05 22.42
N MET A 113 -35.30 -1.98 21.37
CA MET A 113 -35.40 -2.87 20.21
C MET A 113 -35.17 -4.35 20.57
N ASN A 114 -34.28 -4.64 21.52
CA ASN A 114 -34.06 -6.01 22.01
C ASN A 114 -35.27 -6.56 22.78
N LYS A 115 -35.98 -5.72 23.55
CA LYS A 115 -37.23 -6.14 24.23
C LYS A 115 -38.31 -6.59 23.24
N PHE A 116 -38.34 -6.02 22.03
CA PHE A 116 -39.30 -6.40 20.99
C PHE A 116 -38.88 -7.61 20.15
N SER A 117 -37.58 -7.84 19.96
CA SER A 117 -37.05 -8.85 19.03
C SER A 117 -36.66 -10.18 19.68
N GLY A 118 -36.60 -10.27 21.02
CA GLY A 118 -36.31 -11.52 21.74
C GLY A 118 -34.89 -12.08 21.58
N ASN A 119 -34.01 -11.42 20.82
CA ASN A 119 -32.61 -11.83 20.56
C ASN A 119 -31.60 -11.14 21.52
N GLY A 120 -31.96 -11.07 22.81
CA GLY A 120 -31.29 -10.26 23.85
C GLY A 120 -29.98 -10.82 24.41
N GLY A 121 -28.97 -11.00 23.57
CA GLY A 121 -27.66 -11.49 24.02
C GLY A 121 -26.58 -10.42 24.04
N PHE A 122 -25.93 -10.28 22.88
CA PHE A 122 -24.69 -9.51 22.75
C PHE A 122 -24.93 -8.01 22.58
N ALA A 123 -25.91 -7.61 21.75
CA ALA A 123 -26.13 -6.20 21.41
C ALA A 123 -26.49 -5.35 22.64
N GLU A 124 -27.43 -5.81 23.46
CA GLU A 124 -27.82 -5.14 24.71
C GLU A 124 -26.66 -5.05 25.70
N LYS A 125 -25.97 -6.18 25.97
CA LYS A 125 -24.80 -6.20 26.86
C LYS A 125 -23.68 -5.29 26.36
N ASN A 126 -23.48 -5.22 25.05
CA ASN A 126 -22.49 -4.35 24.42
C ASN A 126 -22.86 -2.87 24.57
N ALA A 127 -24.11 -2.50 24.27
CA ALA A 127 -24.62 -1.15 24.42
C ALA A 127 -24.53 -0.66 25.87
N ALA A 128 -25.00 -1.46 26.83
CA ALA A 128 -24.92 -1.14 28.25
C ALA A 128 -23.47 -0.98 28.75
N LYS A 129 -22.56 -1.84 28.29
CA LYS A 129 -21.13 -1.73 28.63
C LYS A 129 -20.49 -0.49 28.02
N THR A 130 -20.89 -0.13 26.79
CA THR A 130 -20.40 1.05 26.07
C THR A 130 -20.86 2.34 26.75
N SER A 131 -22.15 2.50 27.01
CA SER A 131 -22.68 3.67 27.74
C SER A 131 -21.99 3.87 29.11
N ARG A 132 -21.78 2.79 29.88
CA ARG A 132 -21.02 2.85 31.16
C ARG A 132 -19.57 3.31 31.04
N VAL A 133 -18.95 3.15 29.87
CA VAL A 133 -17.58 3.63 29.63
C VAL A 133 -17.60 5.11 29.27
N TYR A 134 -18.52 5.53 28.38
CA TYR A 134 -18.65 6.92 27.98
C TYR A 134 -19.19 7.83 29.09
N SER A 135 -20.03 7.33 30.01
CA SER A 135 -20.49 8.13 31.16
C SER A 135 -19.36 8.62 32.06
N LYS A 136 -18.19 7.97 32.04
CA LYS A 136 -16.99 8.44 32.76
C LYS A 136 -16.39 9.71 32.16
N LEU A 137 -16.74 10.03 30.92
CA LEU A 137 -16.26 11.19 30.18
C LEU A 137 -17.12 12.43 30.42
N GLU A 138 -18.25 12.32 31.13
CA GLU A 138 -19.07 13.47 31.52
C GLU A 138 -18.22 14.55 32.23
N GLY A 139 -18.45 15.81 31.85
CA GLY A 139 -17.69 16.97 32.32
C GLY A 139 -16.29 17.13 31.72
N THR A 140 -15.94 16.36 30.69
CA THR A 140 -14.70 16.59 29.92
C THR A 140 -14.93 17.68 28.90
N VAL A 141 -14.08 18.70 28.88
CA VAL A 141 -14.21 19.84 27.96
C VAL A 141 -13.08 19.79 26.94
N PRO A 142 -13.33 19.33 25.70
CA PRO A 142 -12.33 19.37 24.63
C PRO A 142 -11.95 20.80 24.25
N GLU A 143 -10.69 21.00 23.91
CA GLU A 143 -10.14 22.28 23.47
C GLU A 143 -10.02 22.31 21.95
N VAL A 144 -10.36 23.42 21.29
CA VAL A 144 -10.14 23.56 19.84
C VAL A 144 -8.65 23.80 19.62
N MET A 145 -7.95 22.82 19.05
CA MET A 145 -6.50 22.89 18.88
C MET A 145 -6.01 22.20 17.60
N ASP A 146 -4.79 22.55 17.19
CA ASP A 146 -4.10 21.90 16.08
C ASP A 146 -3.70 20.45 16.44
N ALA A 147 -4.33 19.49 15.76
CA ALA A 147 -4.02 18.07 15.91
C ALA A 147 -2.79 17.62 15.10
N SER A 148 -2.33 18.37 14.10
CA SER A 148 -1.33 17.92 13.12
C SER A 148 0.00 17.55 13.76
N GLY A 149 0.46 18.35 14.72
CA GLY A 149 1.69 18.09 15.45
C GLY A 149 1.66 16.76 16.19
N LEU A 150 0.55 16.46 16.87
CA LEU A 150 0.38 15.20 17.58
C LEU A 150 0.24 14.02 16.61
N LEU A 151 -0.57 14.16 15.56
CA LEU A 151 -0.81 13.09 14.59
C LEU A 151 0.45 12.75 13.77
N ASN A 152 1.32 13.71 13.50
CA ASN A 152 2.63 13.43 12.90
C ASN A 152 3.53 12.59 13.83
N ILE A 153 3.38 12.73 15.15
CA ILE A 153 4.09 11.91 16.14
C ILE A 153 3.46 10.53 16.24
N THR A 154 2.14 10.43 16.27
CA THR A 154 1.46 9.15 16.55
C THR A 154 1.10 8.38 15.29
N ASP A 155 0.35 8.96 14.36
CA ASP A 155 -0.26 8.29 13.20
C ASP A 155 0.42 8.67 11.87
N ASN A 156 1.75 8.57 11.82
CA ASN A 156 2.52 8.71 10.57
C ASN A 156 2.79 7.36 9.91
N GLU A 157 2.00 7.04 8.87
CA GLU A 157 2.09 5.75 8.15
C GLU A 157 3.46 5.54 7.48
N LEU A 158 4.11 6.60 6.99
CA LEU A 158 5.42 6.49 6.34
C LEU A 158 6.50 6.06 7.34
N THR A 159 6.46 6.63 8.56
CA THR A 159 7.38 6.24 9.63
C THR A 159 7.20 4.78 10.03
N ASP A 160 5.96 4.30 10.06
CA ASP A 160 5.65 2.88 10.34
C ASP A 160 6.28 1.97 9.28
N TYR A 161 6.17 2.30 7.99
CA TYR A 161 6.79 1.50 6.92
C TYR A 161 8.32 1.49 7.00
N VAL A 162 8.94 2.64 7.26
CA VAL A 162 10.39 2.73 7.47
C VAL A 162 10.81 1.84 8.64
N ALA A 163 10.08 1.87 9.76
CA ALA A 163 10.34 1.01 10.90
C ALA A 163 10.25 -0.48 10.51
N VAL A 164 9.19 -0.92 9.81
CA VAL A 164 9.04 -2.31 9.36
C VAL A 164 10.22 -2.77 8.50
N ILE A 165 10.68 -1.94 7.56
CA ILE A 165 11.84 -2.24 6.71
C ILE A 165 13.11 -2.37 7.56
N MET A 166 13.35 -1.45 8.50
CA MET A 166 14.51 -1.52 9.39
C MET A 166 14.50 -2.79 10.26
N LEU A 167 13.35 -3.16 10.82
CA LEU A 167 13.19 -4.39 11.61
C LEU A 167 13.51 -5.64 10.80
N PHE A 168 13.01 -5.70 9.57
CA PHE A 168 13.29 -6.82 8.68
C PHE A 168 14.78 -6.91 8.31
N ILE A 169 15.44 -5.79 8.02
CA ILE A 169 16.89 -5.74 7.76
C ILE A 169 17.69 -6.22 8.99
N ILE A 170 17.27 -5.84 10.20
CA ILE A 170 17.92 -6.29 11.43
C ILE A 170 17.74 -7.80 11.62
N ALA A 171 16.52 -8.33 11.42
CA ALA A 171 16.26 -9.77 11.50
C ALA A 171 17.12 -10.58 10.51
N LEU A 172 17.27 -10.09 9.27
CA LEU A 172 18.16 -10.69 8.27
C LEU A 172 19.61 -10.73 8.73
N ASN A 173 20.13 -9.62 9.27
CA ASN A 173 21.52 -9.54 9.71
C ASN A 173 21.79 -10.36 10.99
N LEU A 174 20.83 -10.39 11.93
CA LEU A 174 20.98 -11.15 13.17
C LEU A 174 20.93 -12.65 12.94
N VAL A 175 20.06 -13.15 12.07
CA VAL A 175 19.80 -14.60 11.94
C VAL A 175 20.23 -15.13 10.57
N PHE A 176 19.66 -14.59 9.51
CA PHE A 176 19.78 -15.18 8.17
C PHE A 176 21.21 -15.07 7.60
N TYR A 177 21.91 -13.97 7.88
CA TYR A 177 23.27 -13.75 7.37
C TYR A 177 24.25 -14.85 7.80
N GLU A 178 24.28 -15.15 9.10
CA GLU A 178 25.14 -16.22 9.64
C GLU A 178 24.67 -17.61 9.18
N LYS A 179 23.36 -17.77 8.95
CA LYS A 179 22.79 -19.01 8.44
C LYS A 179 23.24 -19.28 7.01
N SER A 180 23.14 -18.29 6.12
CA SER A 180 23.50 -18.44 4.71
C SER A 180 24.99 -18.73 4.51
N GLU A 181 25.84 -18.20 5.38
CA GLU A 181 27.29 -18.44 5.37
C GLU A 181 27.69 -19.73 6.13
N ASN A 182 26.72 -20.54 6.55
CA ASN A 182 26.91 -21.75 7.38
C ASN A 182 27.66 -21.53 8.71
N GLN A 183 27.79 -20.28 9.16
CA GLN A 183 28.48 -19.93 10.41
C GLN A 183 27.73 -20.48 11.63
N LEU A 184 26.40 -20.55 11.59
CA LEU A 184 25.59 -21.15 12.65
C LEU A 184 25.95 -22.62 12.92
N ALA A 185 26.39 -23.36 11.90
CA ALA A 185 26.81 -24.76 12.04
C ALA A 185 28.13 -24.93 12.81
N LEU A 186 28.98 -23.89 12.80
CA LEU A 186 30.18 -23.81 13.63
C LEU A 186 29.84 -23.26 15.01
N LEU A 187 29.03 -22.21 15.09
CA LEU A 187 28.65 -21.60 16.37
C LEU A 187 27.95 -22.61 17.30
N ARG A 188 27.09 -23.49 16.78
CA ARG A 188 26.38 -24.52 17.57
C ARG A 188 27.28 -25.51 18.32
N THR A 189 28.55 -25.65 17.93
CA THR A 189 29.51 -26.54 18.63
C THR A 189 30.16 -25.86 19.82
N THR A 190 30.07 -24.53 19.94
CA THR A 190 30.60 -23.77 21.07
C THR A 190 29.69 -23.87 22.30
N ALA A 191 30.28 -23.73 23.50
CA ALA A 191 29.59 -23.95 24.78
C ALA A 191 28.31 -23.11 25.00
N ARG A 192 28.22 -21.92 24.37
CA ARG A 192 27.05 -21.01 24.46
C ARG A 192 26.36 -20.78 23.12
N GLY A 193 26.69 -21.55 22.09
CA GLY A 193 26.30 -21.26 20.71
C GLY A 193 24.94 -21.80 20.26
N ARG A 194 24.15 -22.37 21.16
CA ARG A 194 22.79 -22.88 20.88
C ARG A 194 21.72 -21.93 21.43
N ARG A 195 21.02 -22.34 22.49
CA ARG A 195 19.95 -21.55 23.15
C ARG A 195 20.39 -20.15 23.57
N GLN A 196 21.56 -20.04 24.21
CA GLN A 196 22.05 -18.75 24.76
C GLN A 196 22.39 -17.74 23.65
N LEU A 197 22.91 -18.21 22.52
CA LEU A 197 23.16 -17.36 21.35
C LEU A 197 21.85 -16.81 20.77
N MET A 198 20.87 -17.68 20.51
CA MET A 198 19.58 -17.25 19.94
C MET A 198 18.77 -16.36 20.91
N ALA A 199 18.84 -16.63 22.22
CA ALA A 199 18.28 -15.75 23.24
C ALA A 199 18.96 -14.36 23.24
N SER A 200 20.29 -14.32 23.10
CA SER A 200 21.03 -13.06 23.01
C SER A 200 20.66 -12.27 21.75
N LYS A 201 20.49 -12.93 20.59
CA LYS A 201 20.01 -12.31 19.35
C LYS A 201 18.59 -11.75 19.51
N SER A 202 17.70 -12.48 20.18
CA SER A 202 16.34 -12.03 20.48
C SER A 202 16.34 -10.80 21.39
N PHE A 203 17.22 -10.78 22.39
CA PHE A 203 17.41 -9.61 23.25
C PHE A 203 17.93 -8.39 22.47
N VAL A 204 18.90 -8.60 21.56
CA VAL A 204 19.40 -7.52 20.69
C VAL A 204 18.32 -6.99 19.76
N MET A 205 17.44 -7.86 19.23
CA MET A 205 16.29 -7.44 18.43
C MET A 205 15.36 -6.52 19.23
N ILE A 206 15.02 -6.88 20.48
CA ILE A 206 14.19 -6.05 21.36
C ILE A 206 14.85 -4.68 21.63
N MET A 207 16.14 -4.67 21.95
CA MET A 207 16.88 -3.41 22.17
C MET A 207 16.90 -2.54 20.91
N ALA A 208 17.07 -3.14 19.74
CA ALA A 208 17.06 -2.42 18.47
C ALA A 208 15.67 -1.85 18.14
N VAL A 209 14.59 -2.58 18.43
CA VAL A 209 13.21 -2.08 18.28
C VAL A 209 12.99 -0.83 19.13
N ILE A 210 13.38 -0.87 20.41
CA ILE A 210 13.23 0.27 21.33
C ILE A 210 14.00 1.47 20.79
N LEU A 211 15.27 1.28 20.40
CA LEU A 211 16.11 2.35 19.88
C LEU A 211 15.55 2.95 18.58
N ILE A 212 15.13 2.12 17.62
CA ILE A 212 14.56 2.58 16.35
C ILE A 212 13.28 3.36 16.58
N THR A 213 12.39 2.88 17.45
CA THR A 213 11.15 3.58 17.78
C THR A 213 11.46 4.92 18.44
N LEU A 214 12.41 4.98 19.38
CA LEU A 214 12.80 6.25 19.98
C LEU A 214 13.36 7.24 18.93
N LEU A 215 14.22 6.77 18.02
CA LEU A 215 14.84 7.62 17.02
C LEU A 215 13.85 8.11 15.95
N LEU A 216 13.07 7.21 15.36
CA LEU A 216 12.14 7.55 14.27
C LEU A 216 11.04 8.50 14.75
N TYR A 217 10.36 8.15 15.85
CA TYR A 217 9.26 8.97 16.37
C TYR A 217 9.78 10.18 17.15
N GLY A 218 11.00 10.12 17.70
CA GLY A 218 11.71 11.29 18.22
C GLY A 218 12.00 12.31 17.13
N ILE A 219 12.40 11.88 15.94
CA ILE A 219 12.54 12.77 14.77
C ILE A 219 11.18 13.39 14.40
N ASN A 220 10.10 12.61 14.38
CA ASN A 220 8.77 13.16 14.12
C ASN A 220 8.37 14.20 15.18
N ALA A 221 8.70 13.98 16.45
CA ALA A 221 8.47 14.94 17.52
C ALA A 221 9.27 16.23 17.35
N VAL A 222 10.54 16.15 16.91
CA VAL A 222 11.35 17.32 16.58
C VAL A 222 10.75 18.09 15.40
N ILE A 223 10.33 17.40 14.33
CA ILE A 223 9.64 18.04 13.20
C ILE A 223 8.37 18.74 13.71
N SER A 224 7.59 18.07 14.55
CA SER A 224 6.37 18.67 15.08
C SER A 224 6.62 19.91 15.92
N MET A 225 7.69 19.91 16.73
CA MET A 225 8.09 21.09 17.52
C MET A 225 8.59 22.25 16.64
N CYS A 226 9.20 21.96 15.48
CA CYS A 226 9.75 22.99 14.60
C CYS A 226 8.72 23.60 13.63
N PHE A 227 7.70 22.85 13.22
CA PHE A 227 6.83 23.24 12.10
C PHE A 227 5.34 23.30 12.39
N TYR A 228 4.87 22.71 13.49
CA TYR A 228 3.46 22.77 13.91
C TYR A 228 3.30 23.59 15.19
N ASN A 229 2.06 23.93 15.53
CA ASN A 229 1.77 24.65 16.76
C ASN A 229 2.14 23.83 18.01
N PRO A 230 2.49 24.49 19.13
CA PRO A 230 2.81 23.80 20.38
C PRO A 230 1.65 22.91 20.86
N ILE A 231 1.97 21.66 21.20
CA ILE A 231 0.99 20.69 21.69
C ILE A 231 0.75 20.92 23.19
N ASN A 232 -0.49 21.21 23.58
CA ASN A 232 -0.86 21.30 24.99
C ASN A 232 -1.09 19.88 25.58
N LEU A 233 -0.09 19.36 26.29
CA LEU A 233 -0.10 18.01 26.85
C LEU A 233 -1.16 17.78 27.94
N LYS A 234 -1.75 18.85 28.50
CA LYS A 234 -2.77 18.77 29.55
C LYS A 234 -4.18 18.65 29.00
N SER A 235 -4.39 19.03 27.74
CA SER A 235 -5.71 19.00 27.13
C SER A 235 -6.24 17.56 27.03
N PRO A 236 -7.58 17.36 27.10
CA PRO A 236 -8.17 16.04 26.93
C PRO A 236 -7.86 15.46 25.55
N LEU A 237 -7.69 14.14 25.47
CA LEU A 237 -7.43 13.42 24.23
C LEU A 237 -8.52 13.67 23.16
N GLN A 238 -9.76 13.87 23.60
CA GLN A 238 -10.95 14.14 22.77
C GLN A 238 -10.85 15.45 21.97
N SER A 239 -9.92 16.35 22.33
CA SER A 239 -9.62 17.58 21.60
C SER A 239 -9.03 17.32 20.20
N VAL A 240 -8.53 16.11 19.97
CA VAL A 240 -7.89 15.71 18.71
C VAL A 240 -8.94 15.02 17.84
N TYR A 241 -9.18 15.52 16.62
CA TYR A 241 -10.29 15.03 15.78
C TYR A 241 -10.26 13.51 15.56
N LEU A 242 -9.08 12.89 15.43
CA LEU A 242 -8.96 11.43 15.23
C LEU A 242 -9.30 10.62 16.49
N TYR A 243 -9.21 11.23 17.67
CA TYR A 243 -9.48 10.60 18.96
C TYR A 243 -10.71 11.22 19.66
N TYR A 244 -11.52 11.97 18.92
CA TYR A 244 -12.75 12.58 19.42
C TYR A 244 -13.67 11.56 20.11
N GLY A 245 -13.84 10.39 19.48
CA GLY A 245 -14.64 9.28 20.02
C GLY A 245 -13.93 8.45 21.09
N SER A 246 -12.76 8.85 21.59
CA SER A 246 -11.95 8.01 22.48
C SER A 246 -12.68 7.69 23.79
N PRO A 247 -12.73 6.41 24.21
CA PRO A 247 -13.35 6.01 25.48
C PRO A 247 -12.51 6.35 26.72
N PHE A 248 -11.31 6.90 26.55
CA PHE A 248 -10.35 7.05 27.63
C PHE A 248 -10.30 8.51 28.11
N LYS A 249 -10.53 8.73 29.42
CA LYS A 249 -10.34 10.03 30.07
C LYS A 249 -8.85 10.27 30.34
N LEU A 250 -8.09 10.53 29.27
CA LEU A 250 -6.65 10.77 29.30
C LEU A 250 -6.33 12.18 28.84
N SER A 251 -5.32 12.79 29.43
CA SER A 251 -4.67 13.94 28.79
C SER A 251 -3.80 13.48 27.63
N ILE A 252 -3.48 14.38 26.69
CA ILE A 252 -2.60 14.08 25.56
C ILE A 252 -1.23 13.52 26.03
N GLY A 253 -0.67 14.06 27.12
CA GLY A 253 0.58 13.54 27.70
C GLY A 253 0.47 12.11 28.24
N GLN A 254 -0.64 11.78 28.91
CA GLN A 254 -0.90 10.41 29.40
C GLN A 254 -1.13 9.44 28.24
N PHE A 255 -1.85 9.89 27.22
CA PHE A 255 -2.06 9.15 25.98
C PHE A 255 -0.72 8.78 25.33
N LEU A 256 0.20 9.73 25.12
CA LEU A 256 1.53 9.45 24.57
C LEU A 256 2.32 8.43 25.40
N ALA A 257 2.23 8.52 26.73
CA ALA A 257 2.87 7.56 27.64
C ALA A 257 2.31 6.14 27.51
N CYS A 258 1.03 5.98 27.17
CA CYS A 258 0.41 4.68 26.87
C CYS A 258 0.63 4.22 25.42
N TYR A 259 0.71 5.17 24.48
CA TYR A 259 0.83 4.93 23.04
C TYR A 259 2.15 4.22 22.70
N PHE A 260 3.28 4.77 23.14
CA PHE A 260 4.60 4.24 22.76
C PHE A 260 4.90 2.83 23.27
N PRO A 261 4.55 2.45 24.52
CA PRO A 261 4.69 1.06 24.97
C PRO A 261 3.91 0.08 24.10
N VAL A 262 2.66 0.41 23.74
CA VAL A 262 1.84 -0.43 22.86
C VAL A 262 2.49 -0.57 21.49
N LYS A 263 2.95 0.53 20.90
CA LYS A 263 3.68 0.57 19.63
C LYS A 263 4.96 -0.29 19.65
N ILE A 264 5.74 -0.18 20.72
CA ILE A 264 6.98 -0.96 20.92
C ILE A 264 6.67 -2.45 21.00
N ILE A 265 5.62 -2.84 21.74
CA ILE A 265 5.20 -4.25 21.84
C ILE A 265 4.82 -4.79 20.45
N SER A 266 4.18 -3.98 19.60
CA SER A 266 3.89 -4.34 18.20
C SER A 266 5.11 -4.59 17.36
N PHE A 267 6.08 -3.69 17.43
CA PHE A 267 7.31 -3.87 16.68
C PHE A 267 8.18 -5.01 17.22
N ILE A 268 8.12 -5.31 18.52
CA ILE A 268 8.75 -6.50 19.09
C ILE A 268 8.12 -7.76 18.51
N LEU A 269 6.79 -7.88 18.52
CA LEU A 269 6.10 -9.06 17.98
C LEU A 269 6.43 -9.26 16.49
N LEU A 270 6.32 -8.21 15.69
CA LEU A 270 6.66 -8.25 14.27
C LEU A 270 8.13 -8.63 14.04
N GLY A 271 9.05 -8.03 14.80
CA GLY A 271 10.47 -8.31 14.72
C GLY A 271 10.82 -9.75 15.07
N MET A 272 10.18 -10.29 16.11
CA MET A 272 10.33 -11.70 16.50
C MET A 272 9.78 -12.64 15.43
N PHE A 273 8.68 -12.27 14.76
CA PHE A 273 8.12 -13.03 13.65
C PHE A 273 9.08 -13.06 12.44
N PHE A 274 9.66 -11.91 12.07
CA PHE A 274 10.68 -11.88 11.01
C PHE A 274 11.91 -12.73 11.36
N MET A 275 12.36 -12.71 12.61
CA MET A 275 13.44 -13.61 13.04
C MET A 275 13.05 -15.09 12.94
N LEU A 276 11.80 -15.44 13.28
CA LEU A 276 11.29 -16.81 13.13
C LEU A 276 11.31 -17.26 11.67
N ILE A 277 10.85 -16.42 10.73
CA ILE A 277 10.92 -16.69 9.29
C ILE A 277 12.38 -16.87 8.84
N CYS A 278 13.27 -15.97 9.25
CA CYS A 278 14.70 -16.04 8.95
C CYS A 278 15.35 -17.32 9.49
N ALA A 279 14.92 -17.79 10.66
CA ALA A 279 15.38 -19.04 11.24
C ALA A 279 14.81 -20.25 10.50
N ALA A 280 13.52 -20.25 10.17
CA ALA A 280 12.83 -21.40 9.57
C ALA A 280 13.25 -21.68 8.12
N LEU A 281 13.52 -20.65 7.32
CA LEU A 281 13.74 -20.80 5.88
C LEU A 281 15.23 -20.75 5.51
N ASP A 282 15.66 -21.65 4.62
CA ASP A 282 17.07 -21.76 4.23
C ASP A 282 17.44 -20.88 3.02
N ASN A 283 16.45 -20.48 2.22
CA ASN A 283 16.69 -19.70 1.01
C ASN A 283 16.22 -18.26 1.21
N ILE A 284 17.07 -17.32 0.79
CA ILE A 284 16.82 -15.90 0.94
C ILE A 284 15.52 -15.47 0.25
N ILE A 285 15.27 -15.97 -0.97
CA ILE A 285 14.07 -15.65 -1.74
C ILE A 285 12.81 -16.04 -0.95
N PHE A 286 12.79 -17.21 -0.31
CA PHE A 286 11.65 -17.63 0.49
C PHE A 286 11.51 -16.81 1.77
N VAL A 287 12.61 -16.37 2.41
CA VAL A 287 12.53 -15.43 3.55
C VAL A 287 11.83 -14.14 3.15
N PHE A 288 12.25 -13.54 2.03
CA PHE A 288 11.61 -12.31 1.53
C PHE A 288 10.14 -12.53 1.18
N VAL A 289 9.82 -13.59 0.42
CA VAL A 289 8.45 -13.89 0.02
C VAL A 289 7.58 -14.18 1.24
N ALA A 290 8.02 -15.00 2.18
CA ALA A 290 7.25 -15.32 3.38
C ALA A 290 7.01 -14.09 4.27
N SER A 291 8.03 -13.23 4.46
CA SER A 291 7.86 -11.98 5.19
C SER A 291 6.89 -11.02 4.51
N ALA A 292 6.99 -10.86 3.18
CA ALA A 292 6.09 -10.01 2.41
C ALA A 292 4.64 -10.53 2.46
N VAL A 293 4.45 -11.84 2.22
CA VAL A 293 3.14 -12.50 2.29
C VAL A 293 2.53 -12.35 3.69
N THR A 294 3.33 -12.45 4.76
CA THR A 294 2.85 -12.23 6.12
C THR A 294 2.29 -10.82 6.27
N VAL A 295 3.06 -9.79 5.90
CA VAL A 295 2.61 -8.38 6.01
C VAL A 295 1.36 -8.14 5.17
N VAL A 296 1.27 -8.71 3.97
CA VAL A 296 0.10 -8.59 3.09
C VAL A 296 -1.13 -9.28 3.69
N ILE A 297 -0.99 -10.49 4.24
CA ILE A 297 -2.10 -11.18 4.91
C ILE A 297 -2.60 -10.36 6.10
N GLU A 298 -1.70 -9.84 6.93
CA GLU A 298 -2.06 -8.96 8.04
C GLU A 298 -2.80 -7.71 7.53
N ALA A 299 -2.32 -7.04 6.47
CA ALA A 299 -3.00 -5.89 5.88
C ALA A 299 -4.39 -6.23 5.32
N ILE A 300 -4.55 -7.37 4.63
CA ILE A 300 -5.83 -7.83 4.08
C ILE A 300 -6.81 -8.13 5.22
N CYS A 301 -6.38 -8.87 6.25
CA CYS A 301 -7.21 -9.18 7.41
C CYS A 301 -7.64 -7.90 8.15
N TYR A 302 -6.79 -6.87 8.20
CA TYR A 302 -7.12 -5.60 8.83
C TYR A 302 -8.14 -4.77 8.02
N THR A 303 -8.00 -4.74 6.69
CA THR A 303 -8.81 -3.88 5.80
C THR A 303 -10.13 -4.52 5.36
N THR A 304 -10.14 -5.81 5.03
CA THR A 304 -11.29 -6.47 4.40
C THR A 304 -12.33 -6.98 5.40
N ILE A 305 -11.91 -7.31 6.63
CA ILE A 305 -12.79 -7.88 7.64
C ILE A 305 -13.66 -6.75 8.24
N SER A 306 -14.97 -6.93 8.16
CA SER A 306 -15.92 -6.02 8.84
C SER A 306 -15.85 -6.21 10.36
N GLY A 307 -15.93 -5.09 11.09
CA GLY A 307 -15.94 -5.08 12.57
C GLY A 307 -17.15 -5.76 13.21
N THR A 308 -18.22 -6.02 12.44
CA THR A 308 -19.44 -6.71 12.89
C THR A 308 -19.46 -8.20 12.58
N SER A 309 -18.47 -8.70 11.84
CA SER A 309 -18.41 -10.10 11.42
C SER A 309 -17.98 -11.03 12.58
N PHE A 310 -18.29 -12.33 12.47
CA PHE A 310 -17.76 -13.34 13.39
C PHE A 310 -16.22 -13.39 13.39
N LEU A 311 -15.59 -13.06 12.25
CA LEU A 311 -14.15 -13.01 12.07
C LEU A 311 -13.52 -11.70 12.58
N ALA A 312 -14.29 -10.80 13.20
CA ALA A 312 -13.81 -9.52 13.71
C ALA A 312 -12.61 -9.66 14.66
N PHE A 313 -12.50 -10.76 15.40
CA PHE A 313 -11.33 -11.02 16.25
C PHE A 313 -10.01 -11.06 15.46
N LEU A 314 -10.01 -11.55 14.21
CA LEU A 314 -8.82 -11.55 13.34
C LEU A 314 -8.39 -10.15 12.89
N LYS A 315 -9.34 -9.19 12.83
CA LYS A 315 -9.03 -7.78 12.54
C LYS A 315 -8.33 -7.11 13.72
N TYR A 316 -8.81 -7.35 14.93
CA TYR A 316 -8.35 -6.64 16.14
C TYR A 316 -7.13 -7.28 16.81
N ILE A 317 -6.91 -8.59 16.63
CA ILE A 317 -5.68 -9.29 17.06
C ILE A 317 -4.50 -8.99 16.13
N ASN A 318 -4.79 -8.59 14.89
CA ASN A 318 -3.85 -8.38 13.81
C ASN A 318 -2.65 -7.50 14.18
N ILE A 319 -1.46 -7.86 13.72
CA ILE A 319 -0.22 -7.10 13.97
C ILE A 319 -0.34 -5.68 13.40
N MET A 320 -0.97 -5.52 12.24
CA MET A 320 -1.21 -4.23 11.60
C MET A 320 -2.10 -3.31 12.44
N TYR A 321 -3.07 -3.87 13.18
CA TYR A 321 -3.91 -3.09 14.11
C TYR A 321 -3.06 -2.49 15.24
N GLY A 322 -2.06 -3.24 15.72
CA GLY A 322 -1.12 -2.77 16.71
C GLY A 322 -0.03 -1.84 16.18
N VAL A 323 0.41 -2.03 14.93
CA VAL A 323 1.30 -1.06 14.26
C VAL A 323 0.55 0.26 14.09
N ARG A 324 -0.72 0.26 13.66
CA ARG A 324 -1.59 1.45 13.62
C ARG A 324 -2.20 1.75 14.99
N THR A 325 -1.33 1.97 15.99
CA THR A 325 -1.71 2.09 17.39
C THR A 325 -2.78 3.16 17.67
N GLY A 326 -2.90 4.24 16.86
CA GLY A 326 -3.90 5.28 17.08
C GLY A 326 -5.34 4.75 17.13
N ARG A 327 -5.65 3.73 16.31
CA ARG A 327 -6.98 3.11 16.27
C ARG A 327 -7.36 2.37 17.57
N LEU A 328 -6.37 1.88 18.33
CA LEU A 328 -6.62 1.28 19.66
C LEU A 328 -7.16 2.30 20.67
N PHE A 329 -6.81 3.57 20.50
CA PHE A 329 -7.21 4.67 21.38
C PHE A 329 -8.40 5.47 20.85
N SER A 330 -8.66 5.44 19.54
CA SER A 330 -9.78 6.13 18.90
C SER A 330 -11.13 5.44 19.17
N ASP A 331 -11.23 4.13 18.92
CA ASP A 331 -12.52 3.43 18.86
C ASP A 331 -12.75 2.50 20.06
N TYR A 332 -13.91 2.59 20.72
CA TYR A 332 -14.34 1.60 21.71
C TYR A 332 -15.07 0.43 21.06
N VAL A 333 -14.35 -0.67 20.86
CA VAL A 333 -14.93 -1.87 20.26
C VAL A 333 -14.97 -3.03 21.25
N ASN A 334 -16.12 -3.70 21.32
CA ASN A 334 -16.23 -5.03 21.92
C ASN A 334 -16.50 -6.07 20.84
N ILE A 335 -15.75 -7.16 20.90
CA ILE A 335 -15.91 -8.34 20.04
C ILE A 335 -16.89 -9.29 20.72
N ASN A 336 -17.77 -9.91 19.92
CA ASN A 336 -18.63 -10.98 20.38
C ASN A 336 -17.84 -12.28 20.51
N MET A 337 -17.53 -12.69 21.75
CA MET A 337 -17.00 -14.02 22.04
C MET A 337 -18.05 -14.82 22.79
N PHE A 338 -18.66 -15.79 22.12
CA PHE A 338 -19.68 -16.68 22.70
C PHE A 338 -20.85 -15.95 23.39
N GLY A 339 -21.29 -14.83 22.83
CA GLY A 339 -22.41 -14.03 23.38
C GLY A 339 -22.01 -12.99 24.43
N TYR A 340 -20.71 -12.87 24.76
CA TYR A 340 -20.20 -11.88 25.70
C TYR A 340 -19.38 -10.79 24.99
N PRO A 341 -19.58 -9.50 25.34
CA PRO A 341 -18.80 -8.39 24.80
C PRO A 341 -17.43 -8.27 25.48
N LEU A 342 -16.40 -8.79 24.81
CA LEU A 342 -15.00 -8.65 25.24
C LEU A 342 -14.35 -7.46 24.56
N ASN A 343 -13.70 -6.62 25.36
CA ASN A 343 -13.04 -5.43 24.86
C ASN A 343 -11.77 -5.80 24.08
N THR A 344 -11.54 -5.13 22.96
CA THR A 344 -10.38 -5.36 22.07
C THR A 344 -9.04 -5.19 22.79
N GLY A 345 -8.92 -4.25 23.74
CA GLY A 345 -7.68 -3.99 24.48
C GLY A 345 -7.23 -5.15 25.37
N VAL A 346 -8.17 -5.91 25.96
CA VAL A 346 -7.85 -7.09 26.78
C VAL A 346 -7.33 -8.23 25.91
N LEU A 347 -7.98 -8.44 24.76
CA LEU A 347 -7.58 -9.44 23.78
C LEU A 347 -6.18 -9.14 23.25
N TYR A 348 -5.93 -7.87 22.92
CA TYR A 348 -4.63 -7.39 22.45
C TYR A 348 -3.52 -7.68 23.48
N GLY A 349 -3.69 -7.26 24.74
CA GLY A 349 -2.67 -7.44 25.77
C GLY A 349 -2.31 -8.91 26.07
N LEU A 350 -3.31 -9.77 26.27
CA LEU A 350 -3.07 -11.18 26.63
C LEU A 350 -2.56 -12.01 25.45
N PHE A 351 -3.18 -11.87 24.28
CA PHE A 351 -2.81 -12.66 23.10
C PHE A 351 -1.39 -12.35 22.64
N TRP A 352 -1.01 -11.07 22.62
CA TRP A 352 0.29 -10.65 22.12
C TRP A 352 1.44 -11.03 23.04
N LEU A 353 1.25 -10.95 24.35
CA LEU A 353 2.24 -11.45 25.31
C LEU A 353 2.50 -12.95 25.11
N VAL A 354 1.44 -13.73 24.88
CA VAL A 354 1.56 -15.17 24.55
C VAL A 354 2.29 -15.36 23.22
N CYS A 355 1.91 -14.64 22.16
CA CYS A 355 2.55 -14.73 20.86
C CYS A 355 4.04 -14.36 20.89
N ILE A 356 4.41 -13.28 21.61
CA ILE A 356 5.80 -12.88 21.82
C ILE A 356 6.55 -13.99 22.55
N ALA A 357 6.00 -14.52 23.64
CA ALA A 357 6.62 -15.59 24.40
C ALA A 357 6.84 -16.86 23.55
N VAL A 358 5.83 -17.24 22.74
CA VAL A 358 5.91 -18.38 21.80
C VAL A 358 6.97 -18.13 20.72
N CYS A 359 7.01 -16.92 20.14
CA CYS A 359 8.02 -16.58 19.13
C CYS A 359 9.43 -16.60 19.71
N ILE A 360 9.63 -16.01 20.89
CA ILE A 360 10.93 -16.05 21.59
C ILE A 360 11.32 -17.51 21.88
N PHE A 361 10.39 -18.31 22.39
CA PHE A 361 10.63 -19.73 22.67
C PHE A 361 11.02 -20.51 21.40
N ALA A 362 10.28 -20.31 20.31
CA ALA A 362 10.53 -20.97 19.02
C ALA A 362 11.88 -20.57 18.42
N VAL A 363 12.19 -19.27 18.35
CA VAL A 363 13.47 -18.75 17.85
C VAL A 363 14.63 -19.23 18.71
N THR A 364 14.46 -19.20 20.04
CA THR A 364 15.50 -19.58 21.00
C THR A 364 15.82 -21.07 20.97
N ASN A 365 14.81 -21.92 20.72
CA ASN A 365 14.99 -23.37 20.62
C ASN A 365 15.31 -23.88 19.21
N TYR A 366 15.30 -23.01 18.19
CA TYR A 366 15.58 -23.39 16.80
C TYR A 366 16.88 -24.21 16.65
N LEU A 367 17.98 -23.77 17.25
CA LEU A 367 19.29 -24.45 17.18
C LEU A 367 19.39 -25.69 18.10
N ASN A 368 18.47 -25.85 19.04
CA ASN A 368 18.40 -27.05 19.90
C ASN A 368 17.60 -28.17 19.24
N SER A 369 16.62 -27.83 18.40
CA SER A 369 15.90 -28.80 17.59
C SER A 369 16.89 -29.51 16.68
N VAL A 370 17.09 -30.81 16.91
CA VAL A 370 17.84 -31.69 16.02
C VAL A 370 17.09 -31.74 14.70
N HIS A 371 17.33 -30.77 13.82
CA HIS A 371 17.09 -30.96 12.41
C HIS A 371 18.18 -31.93 11.92
N GLU A 372 18.02 -33.21 12.24
CA GLU A 372 18.29 -34.19 11.20
C GLU A 372 17.50 -33.66 10.00
N LYS A 373 18.19 -33.32 8.92
CA LYS A 373 17.54 -33.22 7.63
C LYS A 373 16.95 -34.60 7.40
N LYS A 374 15.75 -34.88 7.92
CA LYS A 374 14.86 -35.86 7.34
C LYS A 374 14.62 -35.30 5.97
N LEU A 375 15.47 -35.72 5.05
CA LEU A 375 15.22 -35.66 3.63
C LEU A 375 13.91 -36.45 3.52
N LEU A 376 12.79 -35.74 3.59
CA LEU A 376 11.49 -36.25 3.24
C LEU A 376 11.60 -36.47 1.74
N LEU A 377 12.26 -37.58 1.39
CA LEU A 377 12.24 -38.17 0.07
C LEU A 377 10.78 -38.52 -0.12
N LEU A 378 10.03 -37.59 -0.72
CA LEU A 378 8.81 -37.93 -1.43
C LEU A 378 9.15 -39.15 -2.29
N PRO A 379 8.53 -40.32 -2.08
CA PRO A 379 8.72 -41.44 -2.97
C PRO A 379 8.09 -41.07 -4.31
N GLY A 380 8.94 -40.87 -5.32
CA GLY A 380 8.57 -40.38 -6.67
C GLY A 380 8.53 -38.86 -6.71
N PHE A 381 9.47 -38.13 -7.31
CA PHE A 381 10.12 -38.33 -8.59
C PHE A 381 11.64 -38.36 -8.43
N ALA A 382 12.24 -39.56 -8.39
CA ALA A 382 13.58 -39.70 -8.92
C ALA A 382 13.45 -39.58 -10.44
N CYS A 383 13.37 -38.34 -10.95
CA CYS A 383 13.73 -38.10 -12.34
C CYS A 383 15.19 -38.54 -12.40
N GLY A 384 15.43 -39.72 -12.97
CA GLY A 384 16.77 -40.28 -13.07
C GLY A 384 17.71 -39.20 -13.59
N LYS A 385 18.95 -39.18 -13.07
CA LYS A 385 20.05 -38.37 -13.59
C LYS A 385 20.43 -38.86 -15.00
N ASN A 386 19.48 -38.81 -15.93
CA ASN A 386 19.61 -39.13 -17.34
C ASN A 386 19.17 -37.92 -18.18
N THR A 387 19.35 -36.70 -17.67
CA THR A 387 19.63 -35.62 -18.61
C THR A 387 21.02 -35.94 -19.16
N GLY A 388 21.08 -36.36 -20.43
CA GLY A 388 22.34 -36.69 -21.08
C GLY A 388 23.37 -35.59 -20.79
N CYS A 389 24.60 -35.97 -20.45
CA CYS A 389 25.69 -35.03 -20.21
C CYS A 389 25.89 -34.14 -21.44
N HIS A 390 25.18 -33.01 -21.51
CA HIS A 390 25.36 -32.02 -22.55
C HIS A 390 26.59 -31.19 -22.20
N THR A 391 27.51 -31.04 -23.14
CA THR A 391 28.75 -30.26 -22.97
C THR A 391 28.54 -28.75 -23.14
N SER A 392 27.32 -28.31 -23.44
CA SER A 392 26.98 -26.90 -23.63
C SER A 392 26.89 -26.17 -22.30
N LEU A 393 27.75 -25.17 -22.13
CA LEU A 393 27.76 -24.27 -20.96
C LEU A 393 26.41 -23.56 -20.79
N PHE A 394 25.73 -23.23 -21.89
CA PHE A 394 24.43 -22.57 -21.85
C PHE A 394 23.34 -23.44 -21.22
N LEU A 395 23.26 -24.73 -21.61
CA LEU A 395 22.28 -25.66 -21.06
C LEU A 395 22.54 -25.94 -19.58
N HIS A 396 23.80 -26.00 -19.16
CA HIS A 396 24.15 -26.19 -17.76
C HIS A 396 23.73 -25.00 -16.89
N GLU A 397 24.01 -23.77 -17.33
CA GLU A 397 23.58 -22.57 -16.62
C GLU A 397 22.05 -22.42 -16.61
N CYS A 398 21.36 -22.81 -17.69
CA CYS A 398 19.90 -22.84 -17.74
C CYS A 398 19.31 -23.82 -16.72
N TYR A 399 19.82 -25.07 -16.69
CA TYR A 399 19.42 -26.06 -15.69
C TYR A 399 19.68 -25.58 -14.26
N LYS A 400 20.87 -25.01 -14.02
CA LYS A 400 21.28 -24.48 -12.71
C LYS A 400 20.36 -23.35 -12.24
N ALA A 401 20.00 -22.42 -13.11
CA ALA A 401 19.08 -21.32 -12.78
C ALA A 401 17.66 -21.83 -12.53
N LEU A 402 17.13 -22.69 -13.41
CA LEU A 402 15.74 -23.16 -13.34
C LEU A 402 15.47 -24.07 -12.14
N VAL A 403 16.35 -25.05 -11.90
CA VAL A 403 16.12 -26.12 -10.92
C VAL A 403 16.78 -25.80 -9.56
N PRO A 404 18.13 -25.83 -9.39
CA PRO A 404 18.77 -25.40 -8.13
C PRO A 404 18.44 -23.95 -7.72
N GLY A 405 18.42 -23.01 -8.67
CA GLY A 405 18.10 -21.61 -8.45
C GLY A 405 16.61 -21.31 -8.23
N LYS A 406 15.74 -22.32 -8.39
CA LYS A 406 14.28 -22.27 -8.18
C LYS A 406 13.53 -21.26 -9.06
N VAL A 407 14.16 -20.77 -10.13
CA VAL A 407 13.53 -19.81 -11.06
C VAL A 407 12.28 -20.42 -11.70
N LEU A 408 12.25 -21.73 -11.96
CA LEU A 408 11.06 -22.39 -12.50
C LEU A 408 9.85 -22.28 -11.56
N LEU A 409 10.06 -22.50 -10.25
CA LEU A 409 9.00 -22.36 -9.25
C LEU A 409 8.50 -20.92 -9.14
N ILE A 410 9.42 -19.95 -9.23
CA ILE A 410 9.10 -18.52 -9.22
C ILE A 410 8.23 -18.17 -10.44
N LEU A 411 8.59 -18.65 -11.63
CA LEU A 411 7.82 -18.40 -12.86
C LEU A 411 6.44 -19.05 -12.82
N ILE A 412 6.32 -20.29 -12.30
CA ILE A 412 5.03 -20.96 -12.14
C ILE A 412 4.14 -20.19 -11.14
N ALA A 413 4.69 -19.80 -9.99
CA ALA A 413 3.96 -19.01 -9.00
C ALA A 413 3.53 -17.65 -9.56
N ALA A 414 4.41 -16.98 -10.32
CA ALA A 414 4.09 -15.71 -10.97
C ALA A 414 2.99 -15.88 -12.03
N ALA A 415 3.03 -16.94 -12.84
CA ALA A 415 1.99 -17.21 -13.83
C ALA A 415 0.62 -17.46 -13.16
N LEU A 416 0.57 -18.28 -12.10
CA LEU A 416 -0.66 -18.50 -11.33
C LEU A 416 -1.18 -17.21 -10.69
N PHE A 417 -0.28 -16.41 -10.12
CA PHE A 417 -0.62 -15.13 -9.53
C PHE A 417 -1.18 -14.16 -10.57
N VAL A 418 -0.56 -14.02 -11.74
CA VAL A 418 -1.03 -13.15 -12.82
C VAL A 418 -2.42 -13.56 -13.31
N VAL A 419 -2.67 -14.86 -13.47
CA VAL A 419 -3.99 -15.39 -13.88
C VAL A 419 -5.06 -15.10 -12.83
N TRP A 420 -4.73 -15.24 -11.54
CA TRP A 420 -5.63 -14.92 -10.45
C TRP A 420 -5.87 -13.41 -10.30
N TRP A 421 -4.81 -12.61 -10.41
CA TRP A 421 -4.84 -11.15 -10.23
C TRP A 421 -5.52 -10.42 -11.38
N ASN A 422 -5.35 -10.92 -12.61
CA ASN A 422 -6.01 -10.40 -13.81
C ASN A 422 -6.95 -11.49 -14.35
N PRO A 423 -8.09 -11.76 -13.68
CA PRO A 423 -9.11 -12.59 -14.30
C PRO A 423 -9.52 -11.98 -15.64
N ALA A 424 -9.99 -12.81 -16.57
CA ALA A 424 -10.42 -12.35 -17.89
C ALA A 424 -11.29 -11.11 -17.73
N GLU A 425 -10.79 -9.99 -18.26
CA GLU A 425 -11.42 -8.70 -18.04
C GLU A 425 -12.80 -8.75 -18.69
N LYS A 426 -13.81 -8.43 -17.90
CA LYS A 426 -15.18 -8.34 -18.40
C LYS A 426 -15.46 -6.89 -18.64
N LEU A 427 -16.21 -6.62 -19.70
CA LEU A 427 -16.72 -5.28 -19.93
C LEU A 427 -17.58 -4.88 -18.73
N SER A 428 -17.07 -3.93 -17.94
CA SER A 428 -17.73 -3.43 -16.75
C SER A 428 -18.23 -2.02 -17.03
N TYR A 429 -19.49 -1.79 -16.72
CA TYR A 429 -20.10 -0.49 -16.79
C TYR A 429 -20.38 -0.03 -15.36
N ASP A 430 -19.88 1.14 -15.00
CA ASP A 430 -20.05 1.72 -13.67
C ASP A 430 -21.47 2.26 -13.48
N SER A 431 -22.14 2.56 -14.60
CA SER A 431 -23.50 3.13 -14.62
C SER A 431 -24.20 2.87 -15.96
N VAL A 432 -25.53 3.04 -15.99
CA VAL A 432 -26.38 2.70 -17.15
C VAL A 432 -26.13 3.62 -18.34
N ASP A 433 -25.78 4.88 -18.07
CA ASP A 433 -25.34 5.88 -19.05
C ASP A 433 -24.04 5.47 -19.76
N GLU A 434 -23.09 4.79 -19.12
CA GLU A 434 -21.89 4.28 -19.82
C GLU A 434 -22.21 3.23 -20.88
N VAL A 435 -23.27 2.44 -20.67
CA VAL A 435 -23.74 1.47 -21.68
C VAL A 435 -24.21 2.21 -22.92
N TYR A 436 -25.02 3.26 -22.73
CA TYR A 436 -25.50 4.11 -23.80
C TYR A 436 -24.39 4.94 -24.45
N TYR A 437 -23.41 5.39 -23.66
CA TYR A 437 -22.23 6.09 -24.17
C TYR A 437 -21.42 5.20 -25.12
N LYS A 438 -21.20 3.94 -24.76
CA LYS A 438 -20.57 2.97 -25.67
C LYS A 438 -21.40 2.77 -26.94
N GLU A 439 -22.71 2.60 -26.82
CA GLU A 439 -23.61 2.46 -27.98
C GLU A 439 -23.47 3.65 -28.94
N TYR A 440 -23.42 4.87 -28.40
CA TYR A 440 -23.18 6.08 -29.19
C TYR A 440 -21.79 6.12 -29.84
N MET A 441 -20.75 5.74 -29.12
CA MET A 441 -19.38 5.69 -29.64
C MET A 441 -19.22 4.65 -30.75
N ASP A 442 -19.87 3.49 -30.64
CA ASP A 442 -19.89 2.47 -31.68
C ASP A 442 -20.73 2.93 -32.89
N LYS A 443 -21.85 3.66 -32.66
CA LYS A 443 -22.71 4.21 -33.72
C LYS A 443 -22.02 5.31 -34.54
N TYR A 444 -21.26 6.19 -33.89
CA TYR A 444 -20.58 7.33 -34.51
C TYR A 444 -19.07 7.12 -34.69
N TYR A 445 -18.62 5.87 -34.68
CA TYR A 445 -17.20 5.51 -34.78
C TYR A 445 -16.53 6.09 -36.03
N GLY A 446 -15.37 6.71 -35.85
CA GLY A 446 -14.53 7.21 -36.93
C GLY A 446 -14.14 8.70 -36.81
N PRO A 447 -13.53 9.28 -37.87
CA PRO A 447 -13.13 10.68 -37.87
C PRO A 447 -14.33 11.62 -37.82
N LEU A 448 -14.17 12.76 -37.15
CA LEU A 448 -15.20 13.79 -37.08
C LEU A 448 -15.39 14.44 -38.47
N THR A 449 -16.50 14.14 -39.13
CA THR A 449 -16.86 14.71 -40.44
C THR A 449 -18.12 15.57 -40.35
N ALA A 450 -18.38 16.41 -41.34
CA ALA A 450 -19.62 17.20 -41.42
C ALA A 450 -20.87 16.33 -41.30
N LYS A 451 -20.85 15.12 -41.89
CA LYS A 451 -21.92 14.13 -41.80
C LYS A 451 -22.13 13.62 -40.36
N THR A 452 -21.06 13.44 -39.59
CA THR A 452 -21.16 13.04 -38.19
C THR A 452 -21.81 14.14 -37.35
N ASN A 453 -21.47 15.40 -37.61
CA ASN A 453 -22.08 16.55 -36.93
C ASN A 453 -23.58 16.68 -37.25
N GLU A 454 -24.00 16.50 -38.51
CA GLU A 454 -25.42 16.50 -38.89
C GLU A 454 -26.22 15.44 -38.12
N LEU A 455 -25.68 14.22 -37.98
CA LEU A 455 -26.34 13.16 -37.21
C LEU A 455 -26.40 13.44 -35.71
N LEU A 456 -25.40 14.13 -35.16
CA LEU A 456 -25.42 14.58 -33.76
C LEU A 456 -26.44 15.69 -33.55
N ASP A 457 -26.61 16.61 -34.50
CA ASP A 457 -27.60 17.67 -34.45
C ASP A 457 -29.04 17.11 -34.54
N GLU A 458 -29.26 16.06 -35.36
CA GLU A 458 -30.53 15.33 -35.41
C GLU A 458 -30.89 14.65 -34.08
N GLU A 459 -29.93 13.98 -33.42
CA GLU A 459 -30.16 13.40 -32.09
C GLU A 459 -30.35 14.50 -31.03
N ARG A 460 -29.64 15.63 -31.12
CA ARG A 460 -29.85 16.77 -30.22
C ARG A 460 -31.29 17.29 -30.31
N ALA A 461 -31.81 17.45 -31.52
CA ALA A 461 -33.19 17.87 -31.74
C ALA A 461 -34.23 16.88 -31.14
N LYS A 462 -33.89 15.59 -31.03
CA LYS A 462 -34.73 14.58 -30.37
C LYS A 462 -34.78 14.81 -28.85
N TYR A 463 -33.66 15.17 -28.23
CA TYR A 463 -33.60 15.49 -26.80
C TYR A 463 -34.20 16.85 -26.46
N ASP A 464 -34.13 17.82 -27.36
CA ASP A 464 -34.82 19.10 -27.20
C ASP A 464 -36.34 18.88 -27.14
N ARG A 465 -36.89 18.05 -28.04
CA ARG A 465 -38.31 17.64 -28.00
C ARG A 465 -38.67 16.85 -26.75
N LEU A 466 -37.75 16.03 -26.22
CA LEU A 466 -37.96 15.32 -24.97
C LEU A 466 -38.05 16.31 -23.79
N SER A 467 -37.17 17.29 -23.74
CA SER A 467 -37.20 18.37 -22.75
C SER A 467 -38.53 19.13 -22.78
N ASP A 468 -39.03 19.45 -23.98
CA ASP A 468 -40.34 20.09 -24.16
C ASP A 468 -41.50 19.22 -23.63
N ASN A 469 -41.46 17.90 -23.87
CA ASN A 469 -42.46 16.96 -23.36
C ASN A 469 -42.42 16.83 -21.83
N ILE A 470 -41.22 16.88 -21.23
CA ILE A 470 -41.03 16.90 -19.77
C ILE A 470 -41.60 18.19 -19.18
N ALA A 471 -41.30 19.35 -19.78
CA ALA A 471 -41.84 20.64 -19.37
C ALA A 471 -43.37 20.69 -19.46
N TYR A 472 -43.95 20.09 -20.51
CA TYR A 472 -45.40 19.96 -20.66
C TYR A 472 -46.03 19.08 -19.56
N ASP A 473 -45.44 17.92 -19.26
CA ASP A 473 -45.92 17.03 -18.19
C ASP A 473 -45.78 17.67 -16.79
N MET A 474 -44.74 18.49 -16.58
CA MET A 474 -44.55 19.27 -15.35
C MET A 474 -45.59 20.40 -15.22
N ALA A 475 -45.91 21.10 -16.32
CA ALA A 475 -46.96 22.12 -16.37
C ALA A 475 -48.37 21.56 -16.13
N GLN A 476 -48.59 20.27 -16.44
CA GLN A 476 -49.81 19.52 -16.13
C GLN A 476 -49.90 19.10 -14.63
N GLY A 477 -48.96 19.51 -13.79
CA GLY A 477 -48.97 19.26 -12.34
C GLY A 477 -48.53 17.85 -11.93
N LYS A 478 -47.84 17.11 -12.81
CA LYS A 478 -47.32 15.77 -12.48
C LYS A 478 -46.07 15.86 -11.61
N SER A 479 -45.92 14.93 -10.67
CA SER A 479 -44.79 14.92 -9.74
C SER A 479 -43.48 14.52 -10.43
N GLU A 480 -42.36 15.01 -9.88
CA GLU A 480 -41.00 14.73 -10.35
C GLU A 480 -40.66 13.21 -10.36
N SER A 481 -41.23 12.46 -9.41
CA SER A 481 -41.12 11.00 -9.35
C SER A 481 -41.79 10.31 -10.54
N TYR A 482 -42.93 10.81 -11.03
CA TYR A 482 -43.58 10.28 -12.23
C TYR A 482 -42.73 10.50 -13.49
N ILE A 483 -42.10 11.67 -13.61
CA ILE A 483 -41.22 12.03 -14.74
C ILE A 483 -40.00 11.10 -14.76
N ASN A 484 -39.33 10.93 -13.61
CA ASN A 484 -38.17 10.05 -13.49
C ASN A 484 -38.49 8.56 -13.72
N ILE A 485 -39.74 8.14 -13.53
CA ILE A 485 -40.17 6.76 -13.84
C ILE A 485 -40.53 6.62 -15.32
N LYS A 486 -41.30 7.56 -15.88
CA LYS A 486 -41.77 7.51 -17.27
C LYS A 486 -40.64 7.67 -18.29
N TYR A 487 -39.72 8.59 -18.03
CA TYR A 487 -38.62 8.96 -18.93
C TYR A 487 -37.26 8.42 -18.49
N LYS A 488 -37.23 7.47 -17.55
CA LYS A 488 -36.00 6.97 -16.92
C LYS A 488 -34.90 6.62 -17.92
N ASP A 489 -35.24 5.79 -18.91
CA ASP A 489 -34.27 5.32 -19.90
C ASP A 489 -33.82 6.42 -20.85
N GLU A 490 -34.70 7.38 -21.17
CA GLU A 490 -34.42 8.49 -22.07
C GLU A 490 -33.56 9.57 -21.40
N LEU A 491 -33.77 9.82 -20.09
CA LEU A 491 -32.92 10.66 -19.25
C LEU A 491 -31.50 10.09 -19.14
N SER A 492 -31.36 8.78 -18.89
CA SER A 492 -30.03 8.14 -18.86
C SER A 492 -29.32 8.19 -20.22
N ARG A 493 -30.05 8.09 -21.34
CA ARG A 493 -29.47 8.29 -22.68
C ARG A 493 -29.08 9.74 -22.94
N GLN A 494 -29.85 10.70 -22.43
CA GLN A 494 -29.53 12.12 -22.52
C GLN A 494 -28.25 12.46 -21.74
N GLU A 495 -28.07 11.92 -20.53
CA GLU A 495 -26.82 12.07 -19.76
C GLU A 495 -25.62 11.52 -20.54
N ALA A 496 -25.75 10.33 -21.14
CA ALA A 496 -24.72 9.76 -22.00
C ALA A 496 -24.43 10.61 -23.25
N PHE A 497 -25.47 11.18 -23.86
CA PHE A 497 -25.35 12.08 -25.01
C PHE A 497 -24.70 13.43 -24.65
N ASN A 498 -24.96 13.94 -23.44
CA ASN A 498 -24.30 15.15 -22.93
C ASN A 498 -22.79 14.90 -22.74
N LYS A 499 -22.40 13.72 -22.22
CA LYS A 499 -20.98 13.31 -22.14
C LYS A 499 -20.34 13.22 -23.52
N LEU A 500 -21.02 12.59 -24.49
CA LEU A 500 -20.56 12.53 -25.89
C LEU A 500 -20.39 13.93 -26.47
N THR A 501 -21.37 14.82 -26.26
CA THR A 501 -21.33 16.19 -26.76
C THR A 501 -20.14 16.96 -26.22
N ALA A 502 -19.89 16.89 -24.90
CA ALA A 502 -18.73 17.51 -24.28
C ALA A 502 -17.41 17.00 -24.89
N HIS A 503 -17.34 15.68 -25.13
CA HIS A 503 -16.18 15.08 -25.78
C HIS A 503 -16.04 15.51 -27.26
N VAL A 504 -17.12 15.59 -28.02
CA VAL A 504 -17.12 16.11 -29.40
C VAL A 504 -16.65 17.57 -29.45
N ASP A 505 -17.08 18.39 -28.50
CA ASP A 505 -16.64 19.79 -28.43
C ASP A 505 -15.13 19.90 -28.13
N TYR A 506 -14.58 18.98 -27.32
CA TYR A 506 -13.13 18.81 -27.19
C TYR A 506 -12.49 18.39 -28.53
N LEU A 507 -13.03 17.38 -29.22
CA LEU A 507 -12.47 16.89 -30.49
C LEU A 507 -12.46 17.96 -31.60
N LYS A 508 -13.41 18.90 -31.61
CA LYS A 508 -13.43 20.04 -32.54
C LYS A 508 -12.24 20.98 -32.37
N THR A 509 -11.56 20.96 -31.21
CA THR A 509 -10.34 21.74 -30.99
C THR A 509 -9.11 21.10 -31.67
N LEU A 510 -9.21 19.85 -32.10
CA LEU A 510 -8.15 19.10 -32.76
C LEU A 510 -8.33 19.14 -34.28
N ASN A 511 -7.24 19.00 -35.04
CA ASN A 511 -7.31 18.97 -36.50
C ASN A 511 -7.83 17.62 -37.03
N GLU A 512 -7.56 16.52 -36.32
CA GLU A 512 -7.96 15.16 -36.69
C GLU A 512 -8.55 14.40 -35.49
N GLY A 513 -9.70 14.85 -34.96
CA GLY A 513 -10.41 14.16 -33.88
C GLY A 513 -11.14 12.89 -34.35
N TRP A 514 -11.07 11.81 -33.57
CA TRP A 514 -11.78 10.55 -33.83
C TRP A 514 -12.68 10.17 -32.65
N LEU A 515 -13.86 9.66 -32.95
CA LEU A 515 -14.76 9.06 -31.97
C LEU A 515 -14.53 7.55 -31.90
N PHE A 516 -14.23 7.07 -30.70
CA PHE A 516 -14.15 5.65 -30.36
C PHE A 516 -14.35 5.46 -28.85
N PHE A 517 -14.63 4.23 -28.43
CA PHE A 517 -14.79 3.94 -27.02
C PHE A 517 -13.45 3.88 -26.27
N GLU A 518 -13.19 4.88 -25.41
CA GLU A 518 -11.86 5.13 -24.83
C GLU A 518 -11.51 4.26 -23.61
N LYS A 519 -12.52 3.76 -22.88
CA LYS A 519 -12.36 3.15 -21.54
C LYS A 519 -11.29 2.05 -21.46
N GLY A 520 -11.20 1.19 -22.48
CA GLY A 520 -10.17 0.15 -22.52
C GLY A 520 -8.74 0.71 -22.62
N TYR A 521 -8.57 1.79 -23.38
CA TYR A 521 -7.28 2.46 -23.52
C TYR A 521 -6.97 3.34 -22.31
N ASP A 522 -7.97 3.92 -21.64
CA ASP A 522 -7.81 4.62 -20.35
C ASP A 522 -7.21 3.71 -19.29
N ILE A 523 -7.62 2.44 -19.24
CA ILE A 523 -7.07 1.42 -18.32
C ILE A 523 -5.61 1.10 -18.63
N LEU A 524 -5.16 1.23 -19.89
CA LEU A 524 -3.78 0.96 -20.32
C LEU A 524 -2.86 2.18 -20.25
N THR A 525 -3.44 3.38 -20.27
CA THR A 525 -2.74 4.67 -20.33
C THR A 525 -2.97 5.54 -19.07
N ASP A 526 -3.45 4.92 -18.00
CA ASP A 526 -3.50 5.44 -16.62
C ASP A 526 -4.20 6.80 -16.45
N ARG A 527 -5.48 6.87 -16.87
CA ARG A 527 -6.39 7.95 -16.46
C ARG A 527 -6.60 7.87 -14.92
N THR A 528 -6.72 9.04 -14.28
CA THR A 528 -6.53 9.31 -12.84
C THR A 528 -7.15 8.34 -11.83
N ASP A 529 -8.21 7.61 -12.18
CA ASP A 529 -8.90 6.67 -11.30
C ASP A 529 -8.16 5.33 -11.14
N PHE A 530 -7.16 5.03 -11.99
CA PHE A 530 -6.46 3.73 -12.04
C PHE A 530 -5.00 3.72 -11.56
N LYS A 531 -4.45 4.86 -11.10
CA LYS A 531 -3.02 5.07 -10.71
C LYS A 531 -2.39 3.96 -9.87
N ASN A 532 -3.18 3.33 -9.00
CA ASN A 532 -2.69 2.29 -8.10
C ASN A 532 -2.40 0.95 -8.81
N ARG A 533 -3.07 0.65 -9.93
CA ARG A 533 -2.90 -0.65 -10.63
C ARG A 533 -1.61 -0.72 -11.44
N ASP A 534 -1.25 0.34 -12.15
CA ASP A 534 -0.03 0.38 -12.95
C ASP A 534 1.22 0.36 -12.05
N THR A 535 1.17 1.11 -10.96
CA THR A 535 2.18 1.06 -9.91
C THR A 535 2.29 -0.34 -9.30
N ALA A 536 1.16 -1.01 -9.00
CA ALA A 536 1.15 -2.38 -8.51
C ALA A 536 1.73 -3.39 -9.51
N GLN A 537 1.50 -3.23 -10.82
CA GLN A 537 2.11 -4.09 -11.83
C GLN A 537 3.61 -3.88 -11.96
N ALA A 538 4.06 -2.62 -11.91
CA ALA A 538 5.49 -2.30 -11.87
C ALA A 538 6.17 -2.97 -10.66
N PHE A 539 5.50 -3.03 -9.51
CA PHE A 539 6.00 -3.74 -8.33
C PHE A 539 6.17 -5.24 -8.56
N VAL A 540 5.12 -5.90 -9.06
CA VAL A 540 5.16 -7.32 -9.37
C VAL A 540 6.28 -7.62 -10.36
N TYR A 541 6.42 -6.77 -11.39
CA TYR A 541 7.46 -6.90 -12.40
C TYR A 541 8.87 -6.79 -11.79
N VAL A 542 9.13 -5.75 -11.00
CA VAL A 542 10.43 -5.55 -10.34
C VAL A 542 10.78 -6.70 -9.38
N ILE A 543 9.82 -7.15 -8.56
CA ILE A 543 10.04 -8.27 -7.63
C ILE A 543 10.40 -9.54 -8.39
N LEU A 544 9.69 -9.82 -9.49
CA LEU A 544 9.95 -10.97 -10.35
C LEU A 544 11.35 -10.89 -10.97
N LEU A 545 11.76 -9.73 -11.48
CA LEU A 545 13.10 -9.52 -12.03
C LEU A 545 14.21 -9.75 -10.99
N ILE A 546 14.06 -9.19 -9.78
CA ILE A 546 15.01 -9.37 -8.68
C ILE A 546 15.10 -10.87 -8.32
N ALA A 547 13.97 -11.56 -8.22
CA ALA A 547 13.92 -12.98 -7.88
C ALA A 547 14.60 -13.86 -8.94
N ILE A 548 14.33 -13.61 -10.23
CA ILE A 548 14.98 -14.31 -11.36
C ILE A 548 16.49 -14.06 -11.36
N ALA A 549 16.92 -12.80 -11.24
CA ALA A 549 18.34 -12.45 -11.22
C ALA A 549 19.07 -13.06 -10.01
N CYS A 550 18.41 -13.11 -8.85
CA CYS A 550 18.92 -13.81 -7.66
C CYS A 550 19.02 -15.32 -7.88
N GLY A 551 18.08 -15.95 -8.57
CA GLY A 551 18.16 -17.38 -8.92
C GLY A 551 19.31 -17.69 -9.88
N ILE A 552 19.62 -16.79 -10.82
CA ILE A 552 20.71 -16.94 -11.81
C ILE A 552 22.09 -16.70 -11.17
N CYS A 553 22.24 -15.67 -10.34
CA CYS A 553 23.54 -15.24 -9.81
C CYS A 553 23.78 -15.59 -8.35
N GLY A 554 22.74 -15.76 -7.54
CA GLY A 554 22.85 -15.85 -6.08
C GLY A 554 23.78 -16.97 -5.60
N ALA A 555 23.65 -18.17 -6.17
CA ALA A 555 24.45 -19.33 -5.80
C ALA A 555 25.97 -19.11 -6.00
N ASP A 556 26.36 -18.51 -7.12
CA ASP A 556 27.77 -18.31 -7.48
C ASP A 556 28.52 -17.37 -6.53
N TYR A 557 27.81 -16.36 -6.02
CA TYR A 557 28.39 -15.34 -5.16
C TYR A 557 28.31 -15.72 -3.68
N ALA A 558 27.31 -16.52 -3.26
CA ALA A 558 27.11 -16.95 -1.88
C ALA A 558 28.28 -17.79 -1.33
N ASN A 559 28.85 -18.70 -2.13
CA ASN A 559 29.89 -19.64 -1.65
C ASN A 559 31.32 -19.29 -2.10
N HIS A 560 31.54 -18.06 -2.60
CA HIS A 560 32.79 -17.67 -3.28
C HIS A 560 33.21 -18.58 -4.46
N GLU A 561 32.31 -19.44 -4.94
CA GLU A 561 32.50 -20.35 -6.08
C GLU A 561 32.94 -19.60 -7.34
N ILE A 562 32.50 -18.35 -7.48
CA ILE A 562 32.92 -17.47 -8.57
C ILE A 562 34.46 -17.32 -8.69
N ARG A 563 35.22 -17.46 -7.59
CA ARG A 563 36.70 -17.41 -7.63
C ARG A 563 37.26 -18.63 -8.35
N LEU A 564 36.71 -19.81 -8.07
CA LEU A 564 37.07 -21.07 -8.74
C LEU A 564 36.59 -21.09 -10.18
N LEU A 565 35.35 -20.65 -10.45
CA LEU A 565 34.83 -20.60 -11.82
C LEU A 565 35.71 -19.72 -12.72
N ARG A 566 36.20 -18.57 -12.23
CA ARG A 566 37.06 -17.65 -12.99
C ARG A 566 38.45 -18.18 -13.34
N THR A 567 38.92 -19.26 -12.72
CA THR A 567 40.18 -19.92 -13.11
C THR A 567 39.99 -20.87 -14.29
N THR A 568 38.76 -21.26 -14.61
CA THR A 568 38.44 -22.14 -15.75
C THR A 568 38.49 -21.39 -17.10
N ARG A 569 38.77 -22.12 -18.19
CA ARG A 569 38.95 -21.58 -19.55
C ARG A 569 37.79 -20.68 -20.02
N ARG A 570 36.54 -21.02 -19.67
CA ARG A 570 35.34 -20.28 -20.09
C ARG A 570 34.67 -19.47 -18.97
N GLY A 571 35.18 -19.53 -17.74
CA GLY A 571 34.52 -18.96 -16.55
C GLY A 571 34.64 -17.44 -16.35
N ARG A 572 35.25 -16.72 -17.29
CA ARG A 572 35.35 -15.24 -17.27
C ARG A 572 34.30 -14.59 -18.17
N LYS A 573 34.68 -14.11 -19.36
CA LYS A 573 33.79 -13.36 -20.27
C LYS A 573 32.63 -14.22 -20.78
N GLN A 574 32.88 -15.46 -21.21
CA GLN A 574 31.85 -16.32 -21.81
C GLN A 574 30.77 -16.72 -20.79
N HIS A 575 31.17 -17.14 -19.58
CA HIS A 575 30.24 -17.44 -18.49
C HIS A 575 29.36 -16.25 -18.10
N MET A 576 29.96 -15.05 -17.98
CA MET A 576 29.17 -13.83 -17.72
C MET A 576 28.22 -13.49 -18.88
N GLY A 577 28.66 -13.64 -20.13
CA GLY A 577 27.82 -13.42 -21.30
C GLY A 577 26.58 -14.32 -21.32
N ILE A 578 26.74 -15.60 -20.99
CA ILE A 578 25.62 -16.55 -20.87
C ILE A 578 24.64 -16.11 -19.78
N LYS A 579 25.13 -15.63 -18.63
CA LYS A 579 24.25 -15.12 -17.57
C LYS A 579 23.50 -13.87 -17.96
N CYS A 580 24.13 -12.95 -18.70
CA CYS A 580 23.43 -11.80 -19.25
C CYS A 580 22.35 -12.23 -20.26
N ILE A 581 22.61 -13.25 -21.09
CA ILE A 581 21.60 -13.82 -22.00
C ILE A 581 20.44 -14.43 -21.20
N LEU A 582 20.72 -15.23 -20.17
CA LEU A 582 19.66 -15.80 -19.31
C LEU A 582 18.87 -14.71 -18.57
N GLY A 583 19.54 -13.63 -18.13
CA GLY A 583 18.89 -12.47 -17.52
C GLY A 583 18.00 -11.71 -18.51
N PHE A 584 18.45 -11.54 -19.75
CA PHE A 584 17.64 -10.97 -20.83
C PHE A 584 16.40 -11.82 -21.12
N LEU A 585 16.58 -13.13 -21.31
CA LEU A 585 15.47 -14.08 -21.51
C LEU A 585 14.50 -14.05 -20.33
N GLY A 586 15.02 -14.04 -19.09
CA GLY A 586 14.21 -13.89 -17.88
C GLY A 586 13.40 -12.59 -17.84
N THR A 587 14.00 -11.49 -18.32
CA THR A 587 13.33 -10.18 -18.40
C THR A 587 12.21 -10.19 -19.44
N VAL A 588 12.44 -10.81 -20.61
CA VAL A 588 11.41 -11.00 -21.64
C VAL A 588 10.25 -11.83 -21.12
N THR A 589 10.53 -12.96 -20.46
CA THR A 589 9.49 -13.82 -19.88
C THR A 589 8.69 -13.10 -18.80
N ALA A 590 9.36 -12.38 -17.89
CA ALA A 590 8.70 -11.58 -16.87
C ALA A 590 7.83 -10.47 -17.46
N PHE A 591 8.31 -9.80 -18.52
CA PHE A 591 7.57 -8.73 -19.19
C PHE A 591 6.31 -9.28 -19.88
N ALA A 592 6.45 -10.42 -20.56
CA ALA A 592 5.33 -11.10 -21.19
C ALA A 592 4.25 -11.50 -20.15
N LEU A 593 4.67 -12.08 -19.03
CA LEU A 593 3.75 -12.49 -17.96
C LEU A 593 3.00 -11.29 -17.35
N VAL A 594 3.68 -10.18 -17.07
CA VAL A 594 3.04 -9.06 -16.36
C VAL A 594 2.26 -8.14 -17.29
N TYR A 595 2.87 -7.68 -18.39
CA TYR A 595 2.29 -6.62 -19.21
C TYR A 595 1.58 -7.12 -20.46
N ILE A 596 2.12 -8.14 -21.15
CA ILE A 596 1.49 -8.65 -22.39
C ILE A 596 0.18 -9.38 -22.05
N VAL A 597 0.14 -10.17 -20.97
CA VAL A 597 -1.11 -10.81 -20.52
C VAL A 597 -2.19 -9.77 -20.24
N ARG A 598 -1.87 -8.67 -19.52
CA ARG A 598 -2.84 -7.58 -19.26
C ARG A 598 -3.31 -6.93 -20.56
N LEU A 599 -2.38 -6.59 -21.46
CA LEU A 599 -2.70 -5.98 -22.74
C LEU A 599 -3.70 -6.85 -23.54
N CYS A 600 -3.44 -8.15 -23.63
CA CYS A 600 -4.33 -9.09 -24.31
C CYS A 600 -5.70 -9.18 -23.62
N ASN A 601 -5.74 -9.19 -22.28
CA ASN A 601 -6.99 -9.25 -21.53
C ASN A 601 -7.85 -8.00 -21.79
N VAL A 602 -7.27 -6.80 -21.70
CA VAL A 602 -7.98 -5.54 -21.94
C VAL A 602 -8.49 -5.47 -23.39
N LEU A 603 -7.64 -5.74 -24.38
CA LEU A 603 -8.02 -5.67 -25.80
C LEU A 603 -9.05 -6.74 -26.18
N SER A 604 -9.03 -7.91 -25.55
CA SER A 604 -10.05 -8.95 -25.76
C SER A 604 -11.40 -8.59 -25.14
N ALA A 605 -11.40 -7.82 -24.05
CA ALA A 605 -12.61 -7.36 -23.39
C ALA A 605 -13.25 -6.18 -24.14
N TYR A 606 -12.47 -5.11 -24.36
CA TYR A 606 -12.95 -3.81 -24.85
C TYR A 606 -12.89 -3.64 -26.37
N GLY A 607 -12.18 -4.51 -27.08
CA GLY A 607 -11.99 -4.45 -28.53
C GLY A 607 -10.75 -3.65 -28.94
N THR A 608 -10.53 -3.57 -30.26
CA THR A 608 -9.35 -2.94 -30.88
C THR A 608 -9.71 -1.74 -31.77
N GLN A 609 -10.97 -1.29 -31.71
CA GLN A 609 -11.43 -0.12 -32.44
C GLN A 609 -10.71 1.14 -31.92
N GLY A 610 -10.18 1.97 -32.81
CA GLY A 610 -9.48 3.21 -32.44
C GLY A 610 -7.96 3.08 -32.27
N LEU A 611 -7.35 1.90 -32.43
CA LEU A 611 -5.88 1.77 -32.35
C LEU A 611 -5.12 2.67 -33.34
N ASN A 612 -5.70 2.93 -34.51
CA ASN A 612 -5.12 3.80 -35.54
C ASN A 612 -5.54 5.28 -35.38
N ALA A 613 -6.45 5.59 -34.46
CA ALA A 613 -6.90 6.95 -34.21
C ALA A 613 -5.78 7.77 -33.54
N PRO A 614 -5.73 9.10 -33.75
CA PRO A 614 -4.83 9.98 -33.01
C PRO A 614 -5.02 9.87 -31.50
N ALA A 615 -3.94 9.61 -30.76
CA ALA A 615 -3.97 9.44 -29.30
C ALA A 615 -4.48 10.69 -28.57
N ALA A 616 -4.25 11.87 -29.14
CA ALA A 616 -4.77 13.15 -28.64
C ALA A 616 -6.31 13.23 -28.63
N SER A 617 -7.01 12.33 -29.33
CA SER A 617 -8.47 12.24 -29.25
C SER A 617 -8.94 11.90 -27.83
N MET A 618 -8.09 11.22 -27.05
CA MET A 618 -8.31 10.98 -25.63
C MET A 618 -7.92 12.21 -24.82
N GLU A 619 -8.85 12.72 -24.01
CA GLU A 619 -8.70 14.01 -23.31
C GLU A 619 -7.47 14.08 -22.39
N HIS A 620 -7.12 13.00 -21.69
CA HIS A 620 -5.94 13.00 -20.81
C HIS A 620 -4.62 13.00 -21.58
N LEU A 621 -4.64 12.66 -22.88
CA LEU A 621 -3.48 12.64 -23.77
C LEU A 621 -3.43 13.87 -24.69
N TRP A 622 -4.11 14.97 -24.35
CA TRP A 622 -4.14 16.20 -25.15
C TRP A 622 -2.73 16.76 -25.48
N ARG A 623 -1.73 16.46 -24.65
CA ARG A 623 -0.32 16.87 -24.83
C ARG A 623 0.43 16.04 -25.86
N VAL A 624 -0.08 14.85 -26.21
CA VAL A 624 0.54 13.95 -27.18
C VAL A 624 0.32 14.50 -28.58
N SER A 625 1.33 14.40 -29.44
CA SER A 625 1.21 14.84 -30.83
C SER A 625 0.09 14.09 -31.56
N GLN A 626 -0.72 14.82 -32.34
CA GLN A 626 -1.82 14.26 -33.16
C GLN A 626 -1.34 13.25 -34.21
N ASN A 627 -0.05 13.24 -34.53
CA ASN A 627 0.54 12.27 -35.47
C ASN A 627 0.76 10.87 -34.86
N ILE A 628 0.66 10.74 -33.53
CA ILE A 628 0.87 9.47 -32.83
C ILE A 628 -0.48 8.81 -32.64
N SER A 629 -0.64 7.60 -33.19
CA SER A 629 -1.85 6.80 -32.97
C SER A 629 -1.88 6.19 -31.56
N VAL A 630 -3.08 5.87 -31.07
CA VAL A 630 -3.28 5.18 -29.78
C VAL A 630 -2.41 3.91 -29.67
N GLY A 631 -2.36 3.10 -30.73
CA GLY A 631 -1.56 1.88 -30.78
C GLY A 631 -0.05 2.15 -30.72
N GLN A 632 0.44 3.20 -31.38
CA GLN A 632 1.84 3.63 -31.28
C GLN A 632 2.17 4.11 -29.87
N TYR A 633 1.27 4.86 -29.23
CA TYR A 633 1.47 5.33 -27.87
C TYR A 633 1.56 4.17 -26.85
N ILE A 634 0.65 3.18 -26.94
CA ILE A 634 0.72 1.96 -26.12
C ILE A 634 2.03 1.20 -26.36
N LEU A 635 2.48 1.11 -27.61
CA LEU A 635 3.76 0.47 -27.95
C LEU A 635 4.95 1.22 -27.33
N ILE A 636 4.92 2.55 -27.32
CA ILE A 636 5.93 3.40 -26.66
C ILE A 636 5.97 3.12 -25.15
N ILE A 637 4.82 3.08 -24.48
CA ILE A 637 4.73 2.74 -23.05
C ILE A 637 5.31 1.35 -22.78
N MET A 638 4.91 0.35 -23.57
CA MET A 638 5.40 -1.02 -23.43
C MET A 638 6.92 -1.11 -23.64
N LEU A 639 7.45 -0.37 -24.60
CA LEU A 639 8.88 -0.33 -24.87
C LEU A 639 9.65 0.36 -23.74
N MET A 640 9.14 1.46 -23.19
CA MET A 640 9.73 2.11 -22.01
C MET A 640 9.77 1.17 -20.80
N ARG A 641 8.66 0.46 -20.52
CA ARG A 641 8.56 -0.55 -19.45
C ARG A 641 9.56 -1.68 -19.63
N PHE A 642 9.71 -2.17 -20.86
CA PHE A 642 10.68 -3.21 -21.18
C PHE A 642 12.14 -2.73 -20.98
N ILE A 643 12.47 -1.51 -21.43
CA ILE A 643 13.78 -0.89 -21.18
C ILE A 643 14.02 -0.73 -19.68
N GLY A 644 13.03 -0.26 -18.92
CA GLY A 644 13.09 -0.16 -17.47
C GLY A 644 13.43 -1.50 -16.82
N GLY A 645 12.77 -2.57 -17.23
CA GLY A 645 13.06 -3.93 -16.76
C GLY A 645 14.47 -4.42 -17.09
N LEU A 646 14.97 -4.13 -18.30
CA LEU A 646 16.34 -4.45 -18.69
C LEU A 646 17.37 -3.71 -17.82
N LEU A 647 17.16 -2.42 -17.57
CA LEU A 647 18.03 -1.63 -16.71
C LEU A 647 18.03 -2.13 -15.27
N VAL A 648 16.87 -2.51 -14.73
CA VAL A 648 16.74 -3.14 -13.40
C VAL A 648 17.53 -4.45 -13.36
N SER A 649 17.37 -5.33 -14.35
CA SER A 649 18.09 -6.60 -14.43
C SER A 649 19.61 -6.39 -14.47
N LEU A 650 20.08 -5.45 -15.31
CA LEU A 650 21.49 -5.06 -15.39
C LEU A 650 22.02 -4.48 -14.08
N PHE A 651 21.23 -3.63 -13.41
CA PHE A 651 21.57 -3.07 -12.10
C PHE A 651 21.76 -4.17 -11.06
N VAL A 652 20.84 -5.14 -10.98
CA VAL A 652 20.95 -6.29 -10.06
C VAL A 652 22.24 -7.08 -10.34
N PHE A 653 22.54 -7.37 -11.60
CA PHE A 653 23.79 -8.05 -11.98
C PHE A 653 25.04 -7.25 -11.61
N ALA A 654 25.03 -5.93 -11.81
CA ALA A 654 26.11 -5.06 -11.39
C ALA A 654 26.29 -5.12 -9.87
N MET A 655 25.20 -5.03 -9.10
CA MET A 655 25.24 -5.15 -7.64
C MET A 655 25.82 -6.50 -7.19
N PHE A 656 25.48 -7.61 -7.85
CA PHE A 656 26.11 -8.92 -7.57
C PHE A 656 27.63 -8.90 -7.77
N LYS A 657 28.12 -8.22 -8.82
CA LYS A 657 29.55 -8.08 -9.09
C LYS A 657 30.28 -7.25 -8.02
N TYR A 658 29.66 -6.17 -7.53
CA TYR A 658 30.26 -5.26 -6.54
C TYR A 658 30.14 -5.78 -5.11
N LEU A 659 28.94 -6.17 -4.69
CA LEU A 659 28.64 -6.54 -3.30
C LEU A 659 29.04 -7.98 -2.97
N ARG A 660 29.05 -8.86 -3.99
CA ARG A 660 29.42 -10.29 -3.90
C ARG A 660 28.67 -11.08 -2.83
N SER A 661 27.49 -10.62 -2.43
CA SER A 661 26.61 -11.28 -1.47
C SER A 661 25.17 -11.08 -1.90
N GLY A 662 24.39 -12.17 -1.98
CA GLY A 662 22.98 -12.10 -2.37
C GLY A 662 22.14 -11.21 -1.44
N MET A 663 22.41 -11.24 -0.14
CA MET A 663 21.70 -10.39 0.83
C MET A 663 21.92 -8.90 0.59
N SER A 664 23.18 -8.49 0.44
CA SER A 664 23.49 -7.08 0.20
C SER A 664 22.88 -6.58 -1.11
N VAL A 665 22.79 -7.44 -2.13
CA VAL A 665 22.14 -7.11 -3.40
C VAL A 665 20.65 -6.88 -3.21
N ILE A 666 19.93 -7.80 -2.55
CA ILE A 666 18.48 -7.64 -2.37
C ILE A 666 18.18 -6.39 -1.53
N ILE A 667 18.93 -6.14 -0.46
CA ILE A 667 18.75 -4.92 0.35
C ILE A 667 18.97 -3.66 -0.51
N SER A 668 19.98 -3.67 -1.38
CA SER A 668 20.22 -2.56 -2.31
C SER A 668 19.09 -2.40 -3.33
N CYS A 669 18.53 -3.50 -3.85
CA CYS A 669 17.40 -3.44 -4.78
C CYS A 669 16.14 -2.90 -4.10
N ILE A 670 15.92 -3.23 -2.82
CA ILE A 670 14.82 -2.65 -2.04
C ILE A 670 15.01 -1.15 -1.90
N LEU A 671 16.22 -0.72 -1.53
CA LEU A 671 16.51 0.69 -1.30
C LEU A 671 16.40 1.56 -2.56
N PHE A 672 16.93 1.07 -3.69
CA PHE A 672 17.08 1.87 -4.91
C PHE A 672 16.00 1.62 -5.96
N ILE A 673 15.16 0.60 -5.81
CA ILE A 673 14.14 0.26 -6.81
C ILE A 673 12.76 0.14 -6.17
N VAL A 674 12.61 -0.76 -5.19
CA VAL A 674 11.29 -1.03 -4.57
C VAL A 674 10.78 0.15 -3.76
N LEU A 675 11.65 0.78 -2.97
CA LEU A 675 11.30 1.90 -2.10
C LEU A 675 10.89 3.15 -2.89
N PRO A 676 11.63 3.63 -3.91
CA PRO A 676 11.17 4.71 -4.78
C PRO A 676 9.81 4.43 -5.42
N LEU A 677 9.57 3.19 -5.88
CA LEU A 677 8.29 2.82 -6.47
C LEU A 677 7.15 2.82 -5.42
N ALA A 678 7.46 2.44 -4.18
CA ALA A 678 6.52 2.53 -3.06
C ALA A 678 6.12 3.97 -2.75
N LEU A 679 7.05 4.91 -2.81
CA LEU A 679 6.72 6.31 -2.59
C LEU A 679 5.66 6.81 -3.60
N VAL A 680 5.69 6.36 -4.86
CA VAL A 680 4.66 6.69 -5.86
C VAL A 680 3.29 6.17 -5.43
N ALA A 681 3.21 4.92 -4.99
CA ALA A 681 1.97 4.32 -4.50
C ALA A 681 1.40 5.05 -3.27
N PHE A 682 2.24 5.71 -2.49
CA PHE A 682 1.84 6.49 -1.32
C PHE A 682 1.54 7.97 -1.64
N GLY A 683 1.38 8.33 -2.92
CA GLY A 683 1.00 9.69 -3.33
C GLY A 683 2.15 10.70 -3.35
N VAL A 684 3.40 10.26 -3.20
CA VAL A 684 4.57 11.12 -3.41
C VAL A 684 4.73 11.36 -4.92
N THR A 685 4.01 12.34 -5.45
CA THR A 685 3.95 12.64 -6.89
C THR A 685 5.32 12.80 -7.53
N ASN A 686 6.29 13.44 -6.86
CA ASN A 686 7.64 13.60 -7.41
C ASN A 686 8.45 12.29 -7.48
N ALA A 687 8.07 11.25 -6.73
CA ALA A 687 8.74 9.96 -6.79
C ALA A 687 8.55 9.27 -8.15
N GLN A 688 7.54 9.66 -8.95
CA GLN A 688 7.36 9.10 -10.30
C GLN A 688 8.54 9.42 -11.22
N TYR A 689 9.30 10.48 -10.91
CA TYR A 689 10.50 10.89 -11.65
C TYR A 689 11.81 10.32 -11.07
N MET A 690 11.73 9.54 -9.99
CA MET A 690 12.92 9.06 -9.27
C MET A 690 13.47 7.76 -9.87
N LEU A 691 14.77 7.74 -10.17
CA LEU A 691 15.53 6.56 -10.57
C LEU A 691 14.89 5.82 -11.77
N PHE A 692 14.41 4.59 -11.58
CA PHE A 692 13.85 3.74 -12.64
C PHE A 692 12.34 3.95 -12.84
N ASN A 693 11.66 4.66 -11.93
CA ASN A 693 10.20 4.82 -11.95
C ASN A 693 9.65 5.41 -13.26
N PRO A 694 10.29 6.42 -13.88
CA PRO A 694 9.89 6.92 -15.20
C PRO A 694 9.65 5.79 -16.20
N LEU A 695 10.62 4.89 -16.33
CA LEU A 695 10.61 3.83 -17.31
C LEU A 695 9.69 2.68 -16.89
N LEU A 696 9.65 2.36 -15.58
CA LEU A 696 8.84 1.27 -15.06
C LEU A 696 7.32 1.56 -15.07
N LEU A 697 6.94 2.81 -14.84
CA LEU A 697 5.56 3.27 -14.98
C LEU A 697 5.23 3.50 -16.45
N GLY A 698 6.16 4.08 -17.21
CA GLY A 698 6.05 4.31 -18.65
C GLY A 698 5.07 5.43 -19.03
N ASN A 699 4.31 5.99 -18.09
CA ASN A 699 3.28 6.99 -18.35
C ASN A 699 3.63 8.31 -17.64
N ILE A 700 4.57 9.06 -18.21
CA ILE A 700 5.13 10.28 -17.60
C ILE A 700 4.69 11.55 -18.35
N PHE A 701 3.89 11.42 -19.40
CA PHE A 701 3.58 12.50 -20.35
C PHE A 701 2.16 13.03 -20.17
#